data_AF-A0A819LDE0-F1
#
_entry.id   AF-A0A819LDE0-F1
#
_cell.length_a   1.000
_cell.length_b   1.000
_cell.length_c   1.000
_cell.angle_alpha   90.00
_cell.angle_beta   90.00
_cell.angle_gamma   90.00
#
_symmetry.space_group_name_H-M   'P 1'
#
loop_
_entity.id
_entity.type
_entity.pdbx_description
1 polymer ?
#
loop_
_entity_poly.entity_id
_entity_poly.type
_entity_poly.pdbx_seq_one_letter_code
_entity_poly.pdbx_strand_id
1 'polypeptide(L)'
;MAPSDELTPHGKCLAILPDFGSLSMSKSVLAALSDYNCGYDLIALSSILSVLNTSAIFKDLPLNLKSPDGDFMTLLNIMNEILLVKQSVQPHQFNLKRVCNQKGLTNIQHIIGQALRRYNSLEKSFNLSAEYRQSAQYKSGNWQPVARSLLAGYPENIFVSMKELYEKTHQFCRCTDTNDIAILDLQSTLIRDKTQAPVPFVLARDIRFSTAVRSAAVISFLGEINPDWIESPMQRVLQVNVSEENHLKNNNLFSNALNKFSLSTTMKLDQQTISLQGHSGQVLNAELHLRQQMVTELQFQLTNNCVPNTAAYDNMERNLEMIMKMPYIFNPMKWRWEAEKQVKITISSNTNRKTCDITVEGRDSDNQKVKQEFDSFLSWLRNCAVIRHPNAGVTPRLLRPQMRKDCLDIEERISHVTDSKRTKVDLHYGIRGPKATRETRMEVVSWIAVCKFSCKVEGGFVRDWIVGNDTARPADLIQNPEAWVTEEIRNNVKIACIHKDVVPTDLDCHLPSHKYFDIDRFQDELHKFNIKCKVYRDNWRYVILLDEDAPTGPFTMDLIEPHVALTHDRIDLDVSNLSLEKDYTHELGMRVNITESPYLIELEDIVNNIKKKHFRVLRPKDSYVDERIEKMIHRGWTQLGEAFSVIPAPHIKHHAILVPLPRSSTLYDEILQDMSEICGITIKSIEEIKNSLLEDTYEAMKKMIAKGCPGFNPNERKLFHGTFGDGIKGITNDGFDDRHFSAIGNYG
;
A
#
# COMPACT_ATOMS: atom_id res chain seq x y z
N MET A 1 22.64 -11.17 45.07
CA MET A 1 23.71 -10.22 45.43
C MET A 1 23.39 -8.91 44.75
N ALA A 2 23.35 -7.79 45.48
CA ALA A 2 23.20 -6.48 44.85
C ALA A 2 24.42 -6.19 43.97
N PRO A 3 24.25 -5.57 42.79
CA PRO A 3 25.40 -5.16 41.96
C PRO A 3 26.26 -4.17 42.76
N SER A 4 27.59 -4.29 42.68
CA SER A 4 28.49 -3.34 43.36
C SER A 4 28.49 -1.99 42.64
N ASP A 5 28.70 -0.91 43.39
CA ASP A 5 28.81 0.47 42.86
C ASP A 5 30.17 0.76 42.20
N GLU A 6 31.03 -0.24 42.02
CA GLU A 6 32.36 -0.07 41.42
C GLU A 6 32.32 -0.20 39.89
N LEU A 7 33.06 0.66 39.20
CA LEU A 7 33.25 0.53 37.76
C LEU A 7 33.92 -0.81 37.41
N THR A 8 33.31 -1.54 36.48
CA THR A 8 33.93 -2.73 35.87
C THR A 8 35.25 -2.35 35.18
N PRO A 9 36.15 -3.32 34.88
CA PRO A 9 37.36 -3.04 34.11
C PRO A 9 37.06 -2.29 32.80
N HIS A 10 36.01 -2.70 32.10
CA HIS A 10 35.52 -2.01 30.90
C HIS A 10 35.04 -0.58 31.19
N GLY A 11 34.33 -0.37 32.30
CA GLY A 11 33.93 0.97 32.77
C GLY A 11 35.11 1.88 33.09
N LYS A 12 36.21 1.33 33.63
CA LYS A 12 37.45 2.08 33.89
C LYS A 12 38.14 2.53 32.59
N CYS A 13 38.18 1.67 31.57
CA CYS A 13 38.68 2.03 30.23
C CYS A 13 37.81 3.09 29.55
N LEU A 14 36.48 3.06 29.74
CA LEU A 14 35.60 4.10 29.20
C LEU A 14 35.81 5.46 29.88
N ALA A 15 36.10 5.48 31.19
CA ALA A 15 36.25 6.71 31.96
C ALA A 15 37.48 7.55 31.55
N ILE A 16 38.48 6.95 30.89
CA ILE A 16 39.67 7.66 30.39
C ILE A 16 39.49 8.21 28.97
N LEU A 17 38.41 7.84 28.27
CA LEU A 17 38.13 8.36 26.94
C LEU A 17 37.55 9.78 27.02
N PRO A 18 37.80 10.62 25.99
CA PRO A 18 37.12 11.91 25.89
C PRO A 18 35.61 11.70 25.72
N ASP A 19 34.83 12.73 26.02
CA ASP A 19 33.39 12.70 25.79
C ASP A 19 33.06 12.53 24.29
N PHE A 20 32.09 11.67 23.99
CA PHE A 20 31.54 11.45 22.64
C PHE A 20 30.04 11.75 22.55
N GLY A 21 29.45 12.32 23.61
CA GLY A 21 28.04 12.66 23.70
C GLY A 21 27.12 11.51 24.11
N SER A 22 27.55 10.26 23.98
CA SER A 22 26.80 9.10 24.46
C SER A 22 27.71 7.95 24.89
N LEU A 23 27.25 7.18 25.89
CA LEU A 23 27.95 5.98 26.35
C LEU A 23 28.10 4.94 25.22
N SER A 24 27.08 4.79 24.38
CA SER A 24 27.12 3.91 23.20
C SER A 24 28.24 4.29 22.25
N MET A 25 28.39 5.57 21.91
CA MET A 25 29.48 6.00 21.04
C MET A 25 30.85 5.83 21.71
N SER A 26 30.97 6.10 23.01
CA SER A 26 32.22 5.84 23.75
C SER A 26 32.61 4.35 23.72
N LYS A 27 31.63 3.44 23.88
CA LYS A 27 31.84 1.99 23.71
C LYS A 27 32.29 1.63 22.31
N SER A 28 31.68 2.22 21.28
CA SER A 28 32.09 1.99 19.90
C SER A 28 33.52 2.45 19.62
N VAL A 29 33.91 3.62 20.12
CA VAL A 29 35.28 4.12 19.97
C VAL A 29 36.26 3.23 20.73
N LEU A 30 35.94 2.79 21.94
CA LEU A 30 36.80 1.87 22.69
C LEU A 30 37.05 0.57 21.92
N ALA A 31 35.99 -0.04 21.37
CA ALA A 31 36.11 -1.25 20.55
C ALA A 31 36.96 -1.01 19.28
N ALA A 32 36.83 0.15 18.65
CA ALA A 32 37.64 0.52 17.49
C ALA A 32 39.14 0.66 17.81
N LEU A 33 39.46 1.14 19.02
CA LEU A 33 40.83 1.31 19.50
C LEU A 33 41.47 0.01 19.96
N SER A 34 40.68 -0.88 20.57
CA SER A 34 41.18 -2.09 21.23
C SER A 34 41.11 -3.34 20.36
N ASP A 35 40.03 -3.51 19.60
CA ASP A 35 39.67 -4.82 19.03
C ASP A 35 39.64 -4.83 17.50
N TYR A 36 39.31 -3.69 16.86
CA TYR A 36 39.00 -3.66 15.42
C TYR A 36 39.92 -2.79 14.57
N ASN A 37 40.94 -2.15 15.15
CA ASN A 37 41.95 -1.35 14.42
C ASN A 37 41.36 -0.29 13.46
N CYS A 38 40.33 0.43 13.91
CA CYS A 38 39.68 1.48 13.12
C CYS A 38 39.45 2.77 13.94
N GLY A 39 40.36 3.03 14.89
CA GLY A 39 40.26 4.16 15.81
C GLY A 39 40.11 5.51 15.11
N TYR A 40 40.87 5.77 14.05
CA TYR A 40 40.75 7.03 13.29
C TYR A 40 39.35 7.18 12.69
N ASP A 41 38.81 6.10 12.12
CA ASP A 41 37.51 6.13 11.43
C ASP A 41 36.37 6.44 12.40
N LEU A 42 36.36 5.82 13.58
CA LEU A 42 35.33 6.10 14.59
C LEU A 42 35.50 7.47 15.23
N ILE A 43 36.71 7.99 15.38
CA ILE A 43 36.94 9.37 15.86
C ILE A 43 36.41 10.37 14.82
N ALA A 44 36.67 10.16 13.53
CA ALA A 44 36.14 11.00 12.47
C ALA A 44 34.61 10.91 12.38
N LEU A 45 34.04 9.71 12.39
CA LEU A 45 32.60 9.48 12.33
C LEU A 45 31.87 10.06 13.56
N SER A 46 32.38 9.82 14.76
CA SER A 46 31.78 10.39 15.98
C SER A 46 31.83 11.92 16.01
N SER A 47 32.88 12.53 15.43
CA SER A 47 32.98 14.00 15.37
C SER A 47 31.86 14.65 14.56
N ILE A 48 31.40 14.01 13.48
CA ILE A 48 30.28 14.51 12.68
C ILE A 48 28.93 14.06 13.25
N LEU A 49 28.82 12.83 13.76
CA LEU A 49 27.57 12.36 14.37
C LEU A 49 27.18 13.17 15.62
N SER A 50 28.16 13.61 16.42
CA SER A 50 27.92 14.40 17.64
C SER A 50 27.36 15.80 17.37
N VAL A 51 27.48 16.31 16.14
CA VAL A 51 26.90 17.61 15.74
C VAL A 51 25.59 17.45 14.96
N LEU A 52 25.23 16.22 14.59
CA LEU A 52 24.05 15.93 13.76
C LEU A 52 22.84 15.53 14.60
N ASN A 53 21.77 16.29 14.42
CA ASN A 53 20.45 16.05 15.00
C ASN A 53 19.41 15.56 13.97
N THR A 54 19.76 15.50 12.68
CA THR A 54 18.83 15.13 11.60
C THR A 54 19.55 14.44 10.44
N SER A 55 18.87 13.46 9.85
CA SER A 55 19.21 12.75 8.61
C SER A 55 18.94 13.58 7.35
N ALA A 56 18.33 14.76 7.46
CA ALA A 56 17.93 15.59 6.30
C ALA A 56 19.10 15.99 5.41
N ILE A 57 20.31 16.01 5.97
CA ILE A 57 21.55 16.27 5.25
C ILE A 57 21.72 15.34 4.04
N PHE A 58 21.28 14.09 4.11
CA PHE A 58 21.54 13.08 3.08
C PHE A 58 20.77 13.38 1.79
N LYS A 59 19.68 14.14 1.87
CA LYS A 59 18.91 14.58 0.70
C LYS A 59 19.72 15.52 -0.19
N ASP A 60 20.52 16.39 0.42
CA ASP A 60 21.26 17.46 -0.27
C ASP A 60 22.67 17.03 -0.70
N LEU A 61 23.07 15.78 -0.41
CA LEU A 61 24.39 15.27 -0.79
C LEU A 61 24.45 14.84 -2.26
N PRO A 62 25.55 15.16 -2.96
CA PRO A 62 25.88 14.57 -4.26
C PRO A 62 25.88 13.04 -4.22
N LEU A 63 25.34 12.41 -5.28
CA LEU A 63 25.22 10.94 -5.37
C LEU A 63 26.58 10.23 -5.25
N ASN A 64 27.65 10.80 -5.81
CA ASN A 64 29.00 10.23 -5.76
C ASN A 64 29.63 10.22 -4.35
N LEU A 65 29.03 10.92 -3.38
CA LEU A 65 29.46 10.90 -1.98
C LEU A 65 28.64 9.94 -1.11
N LYS A 66 27.52 9.42 -1.63
CA LYS A 66 26.67 8.47 -0.91
C LYS A 66 27.27 7.07 -1.01
N SER A 67 27.46 6.43 0.14
CA SER A 67 27.92 5.05 0.21
C SER A 67 26.74 4.08 0.11
N PRO A 68 26.87 2.96 -0.65
CA PRO A 68 25.91 1.87 -0.60
C PRO A 68 25.88 1.18 0.77
N ASP A 69 26.95 1.27 1.57
CA ASP A 69 27.01 0.69 2.93
C ASP A 69 26.18 1.47 3.96
N GLY A 70 25.72 2.67 3.60
CA GLY A 70 24.78 3.46 4.38
C GLY A 70 25.26 4.84 4.82
N ASP A 71 24.49 5.42 5.74
CA ASP A 71 24.63 6.77 6.26
C ASP A 71 25.96 6.96 6.99
N PHE A 72 26.38 5.96 7.78
CA PHE A 72 27.64 6.02 8.53
C PHE A 72 28.86 6.16 7.61
N MET A 73 28.95 5.31 6.58
CA MET A 73 30.05 5.37 5.63
C MET A 73 29.97 6.62 4.74
N THR A 74 28.77 7.08 4.41
CA THR A 74 28.58 8.37 3.71
C THR A 74 29.19 9.53 4.51
N LEU A 75 28.89 9.60 5.81
CA LEU A 75 29.44 10.63 6.70
C LEU A 75 30.95 10.52 6.89
N LEU A 76 31.45 9.30 7.07
CA LEU A 76 32.88 9.04 7.21
C LEU A 76 33.64 9.44 5.94
N ASN A 77 33.13 9.09 4.75
CA ASN A 77 33.74 9.45 3.48
C ASN A 77 33.83 10.96 3.30
N ILE A 78 32.77 11.70 3.65
CA ILE A 78 32.79 13.18 3.66
C ILE A 78 33.90 13.69 4.58
N MET A 79 33.96 13.20 5.83
CA MET A 79 35.00 13.62 6.78
C MET A 79 36.40 13.28 6.26
N ASN A 80 36.60 12.10 5.68
CA ASN A 80 37.88 11.67 5.14
C ASN A 80 38.35 12.55 3.98
N GLU A 81 37.46 12.91 3.05
CA GLU A 81 37.82 13.82 1.95
C GLU A 81 38.22 15.20 2.47
N ILE A 82 37.46 15.76 3.41
CA ILE A 82 37.74 17.08 3.96
C ILE A 82 39.06 17.08 4.76
N LEU A 83 39.27 16.06 5.59
CA LEU A 83 40.49 15.91 6.40
C LEU A 83 41.71 15.67 5.52
N LEU A 84 41.60 14.89 4.45
CA LEU A 84 42.67 14.67 3.49
C LEU A 84 43.13 16.01 2.87
N VAL A 85 42.20 16.85 2.40
CA VAL A 85 42.54 18.16 1.85
C VAL A 85 43.19 19.05 2.92
N LYS A 86 42.65 19.05 4.13
CA LYS A 86 43.18 19.82 5.26
C LYS A 86 44.62 19.42 5.62
N GLN A 87 44.92 18.12 5.63
CA GLN A 87 46.25 17.57 5.91
C GLN A 87 47.25 17.79 4.78
N SER A 88 46.76 17.99 3.54
CA SER A 88 47.60 18.18 2.35
C SER A 88 48.05 19.62 2.12
N VAL A 89 47.59 20.58 2.92
CA VAL A 89 47.87 22.01 2.75
C VAL A 89 48.35 22.63 4.05
N GLN A 90 49.03 23.77 3.97
CA GLN A 90 49.41 24.51 5.17
C GLN A 90 48.16 25.04 5.90
N PRO A 91 48.14 25.14 7.24
CA PRO A 91 46.94 25.51 8.00
C PRO A 91 46.26 26.81 7.56
N HIS A 92 47.05 27.82 7.13
CA HIS A 92 46.54 29.11 6.66
C HIS A 92 45.96 29.06 5.23
N GLN A 93 46.21 27.98 4.48
CA GLN A 93 45.73 27.78 3.11
C GLN A 93 44.42 26.99 3.05
N PHE A 94 44.08 26.25 4.12
CA PHE A 94 42.85 25.49 4.17
C PHE A 94 41.63 26.41 4.22
N ASN A 95 40.79 26.35 3.19
CA ASN A 95 39.55 27.12 3.11
C ASN A 95 38.35 26.17 2.96
N LEU A 96 37.65 25.92 4.06
CA LEU A 96 36.50 25.02 4.10
C LEU A 96 35.43 25.41 3.07
N LYS A 97 35.13 26.70 2.91
CA LYS A 97 34.12 27.19 1.95
C LYS A 97 34.49 26.79 0.52
N ARG A 98 35.77 26.96 0.14
CA ARG A 98 36.25 26.56 -1.19
C ARG A 98 36.15 25.05 -1.41
N VAL A 99 36.53 24.24 -0.41
CA VAL A 99 36.45 22.78 -0.50
C VAL A 99 35.00 22.31 -0.61
N CYS A 100 34.11 22.81 0.26
CA CYS A 100 32.68 22.49 0.21
C CYS A 100 32.05 22.90 -1.13
N ASN A 101 32.40 24.07 -1.69
CA ASN A 101 31.93 24.48 -3.01
C ASN A 101 32.35 23.49 -4.10
N GLN A 102 33.61 23.07 -4.12
CA GLN A 102 34.13 22.12 -5.12
C GLN A 102 33.51 20.73 -5.00
N LYS A 103 33.15 20.32 -3.78
CA LYS A 103 32.57 19.01 -3.48
C LYS A 103 31.04 18.99 -3.48
N GLY A 104 30.38 20.12 -3.76
CA GLY A 104 28.91 20.20 -3.73
C GLY A 104 28.31 20.10 -2.32
N LEU A 105 29.07 20.48 -1.28
CA LEU A 105 28.69 20.38 0.14
C LEU A 105 28.31 21.73 0.76
N THR A 106 27.91 22.71 -0.05
CA THR A 106 27.58 24.07 0.40
C THR A 106 26.50 24.10 1.47
N ASN A 107 25.46 23.30 1.30
CA ASN A 107 24.29 23.30 2.20
C ASN A 107 24.63 22.78 3.60
N ILE A 108 25.65 21.91 3.71
CA ILE A 108 26.09 21.31 4.97
C ILE A 108 27.42 21.87 5.48
N GLN A 109 27.95 22.94 4.87
CA GLN A 109 29.24 23.53 5.25
C GLN A 109 29.30 23.89 6.75
N HIS A 110 28.20 24.41 7.30
CA HIS A 110 28.11 24.79 8.72
C HIS A 110 28.27 23.59 9.65
N ILE A 111 27.71 22.43 9.29
CA ILE A 111 27.83 21.16 10.02
C ILE A 111 29.27 20.66 9.93
N ILE A 112 29.86 20.62 8.74
CA ILE A 112 31.26 20.20 8.55
C ILE A 112 32.21 21.07 9.36
N GLY A 113 31.97 22.39 9.41
CA GLY A 113 32.77 23.31 10.23
C GLY A 113 32.68 23.01 11.74
N GLN A 114 31.52 22.60 12.24
CA GLN A 114 31.37 22.16 13.64
C GLN A 114 32.04 20.81 13.87
N ALA A 115 31.84 19.83 12.97
CA ALA A 115 32.45 18.51 13.01
C ALA A 115 33.99 18.59 13.03
N LEU A 116 34.59 19.43 12.18
CA LEU A 116 36.04 19.65 12.15
C LEU A 116 36.58 20.25 13.47
N ARG A 117 35.81 21.12 14.13
CA ARG A 117 36.20 21.65 15.46
C ARG A 117 36.17 20.53 16.50
N ARG A 118 35.12 19.70 16.51
CA ARG A 118 35.03 18.53 17.39
C ARG A 118 36.15 17.54 17.13
N TYR A 119 36.44 17.22 15.87
CA TYR A 119 37.53 16.34 15.46
C TYR A 119 38.89 16.81 16.02
N ASN A 120 39.25 18.08 15.81
CA ASN A 120 40.55 18.60 16.31
C ASN A 120 40.64 18.53 17.85
N SER A 121 39.51 18.66 18.56
CA SER A 121 39.47 18.51 20.02
C SER A 121 39.71 17.07 20.45
N LEU A 122 39.08 16.11 19.76
CA LEU A 122 39.25 14.69 20.02
C LEU A 122 40.68 14.24 19.66
N GLU A 123 41.17 14.62 18.49
CA GLU A 123 42.53 14.33 18.02
C GLU A 123 43.60 14.81 19.02
N LYS A 124 43.47 16.05 19.52
CA LYS A 124 44.35 16.56 20.58
C LYS A 124 44.30 15.71 21.85
N SER A 125 43.11 15.29 22.26
CA SER A 125 42.92 14.46 23.46
C SER A 125 43.60 13.10 23.30
N PHE A 126 43.43 12.44 22.15
CA PHE A 126 44.08 11.16 21.86
C PHE A 126 45.60 11.27 21.68
N ASN A 127 46.10 12.37 21.13
CA ASN A 127 47.53 12.62 21.04
C ASN A 127 48.19 12.75 22.44
N LEU A 128 47.43 13.19 23.45
CA LEU A 128 47.90 13.25 24.84
C LEU A 128 47.76 11.91 25.59
N SER A 129 46.93 10.99 25.11
CA SER A 129 46.74 9.66 25.74
C SER A 129 47.94 8.74 25.48
N ALA A 130 48.58 8.24 26.53
CA ALA A 130 49.67 7.26 26.39
C ALA A 130 49.17 5.90 25.87
N GLU A 131 47.94 5.52 26.22
CA GLU A 131 47.36 4.21 25.94
C GLU A 131 46.82 4.11 24.50
N TYR A 132 46.13 5.16 24.02
CA TYR A 132 45.37 5.10 22.76
C TYR A 132 45.96 5.93 21.62
N ARG A 133 47.10 6.63 21.81
CA ARG A 133 47.70 7.48 20.76
C ARG A 133 47.94 6.73 19.47
N GLN A 134 48.49 5.52 19.53
CA GLN A 134 48.81 4.74 18.34
C GLN A 134 47.55 4.19 17.68
N SER A 135 46.64 3.60 18.46
CA SER A 135 45.42 3.00 17.91
C SER A 135 44.44 4.02 17.33
N ALA A 136 44.43 5.25 17.85
CA ALA A 136 43.65 6.36 17.31
C ALA A 136 44.04 6.79 15.90
N GLN A 137 45.21 6.35 15.38
CA GLN A 137 45.69 6.67 14.03
C GLN A 137 45.32 5.59 13.00
N TYR A 138 44.82 4.42 13.41
CA TYR A 138 44.52 3.33 12.48
C TYR A 138 43.24 3.59 11.68
N LYS A 139 43.38 3.46 10.35
CA LYS A 139 42.28 3.48 9.37
C LYS A 139 42.04 2.08 8.85
N SER A 140 40.79 1.61 8.84
CA SER A 140 40.43 0.32 8.26
C SER A 140 40.38 0.36 6.73
N GLY A 141 39.91 1.49 6.17
CA GLY A 141 39.53 1.58 4.75
C GLY A 141 38.37 0.66 4.36
N ASN A 142 37.69 0.05 5.34
CA ASN A 142 36.63 -0.94 5.14
C ASN A 142 35.51 -0.72 6.16
N TRP A 143 34.27 -0.89 5.73
CA TRP A 143 33.09 -0.80 6.57
C TRP A 143 33.05 -1.85 7.69
N GLN A 144 33.48 -3.10 7.46
CA GLN A 144 33.30 -4.18 8.44
C GLN A 144 33.90 -3.88 9.83
N PRO A 145 35.16 -3.40 9.98
CA PRO A 145 35.69 -3.02 11.29
C PRO A 145 34.92 -1.87 11.95
N VAL A 146 34.46 -0.90 11.16
CA VAL A 146 33.65 0.22 11.65
C VAL A 146 32.30 -0.27 12.15
N ALA A 147 31.63 -1.14 11.38
CA ALA A 147 30.35 -1.75 11.75
C ALA A 147 30.46 -2.57 13.03
N ARG A 148 31.49 -3.42 13.17
CA ARG A 148 31.73 -4.22 14.38
C ARG A 148 31.98 -3.34 15.62
N SER A 149 32.72 -2.25 15.44
CA SER A 149 32.90 -1.26 16.50
C SER A 149 31.59 -0.58 16.89
N LEU A 150 30.76 -0.20 15.91
CA LEU A 150 29.44 0.37 16.18
C LEU A 150 28.52 -0.64 16.90
N LEU A 151 28.54 -1.92 16.51
CA LEU A 151 27.77 -2.98 17.16
C LEU A 151 28.12 -3.17 18.65
N ALA A 152 29.38 -2.97 19.03
CA ALA A 152 29.79 -2.99 20.44
C ALA A 152 29.13 -1.87 21.28
N GLY A 153 28.81 -0.74 20.66
CA GLY A 153 28.14 0.39 21.33
C GLY A 153 26.62 0.38 21.22
N TYR A 154 26.09 -0.20 20.14
CA TYR A 154 24.66 -0.23 19.80
C TYR A 154 24.13 -1.68 19.60
N PRO A 155 24.38 -2.62 20.54
CA PRO A 155 24.04 -4.03 20.35
C PRO A 155 22.53 -4.29 20.24
N GLU A 156 21.71 -3.40 20.78
CA GLU A 156 20.25 -3.51 20.76
C GLU A 156 19.58 -2.80 19.58
N ASN A 157 20.31 -1.98 18.82
CA ASN A 157 19.73 -1.19 17.73
C ASN A 157 19.88 -1.86 16.36
N ILE A 158 19.75 -3.18 16.37
CA ILE A 158 19.88 -4.00 15.18
C ILE A 158 18.49 -4.39 14.71
N PHE A 159 18.24 -4.16 13.43
CA PHE A 159 16.96 -4.41 12.80
C PHE A 159 17.15 -5.35 11.62
N VAL A 160 16.27 -6.35 11.54
CA VAL A 160 16.17 -7.26 10.40
C VAL A 160 14.98 -6.85 9.55
N SER A 161 15.17 -6.90 8.23
CA SER A 161 14.08 -6.71 7.28
C SER A 161 13.03 -7.78 7.48
N MET A 162 11.78 -7.37 7.62
CA MET A 162 10.65 -8.28 7.71
C MET A 162 10.47 -9.07 6.40
N LYS A 163 11.04 -8.62 5.28
CA LYS A 163 11.13 -9.43 4.06
C LYS A 163 11.83 -10.76 4.33
N GLU A 164 12.97 -10.73 5.02
CA GLU A 164 13.73 -11.95 5.32
C GLU A 164 12.91 -12.92 6.19
N LEU A 165 11.98 -12.39 6.98
CA LEU A 165 11.12 -13.16 7.88
C LEU A 165 9.82 -13.67 7.25
N TYR A 166 9.64 -13.54 5.93
CA TYR A 166 8.36 -13.83 5.23
C TYR A 166 7.20 -12.97 5.73
N GLU A 167 7.50 -11.72 6.05
CA GLU A 167 6.59 -10.71 6.54
C GLU A 167 6.63 -9.47 5.62
N LYS A 168 6.05 -8.35 6.06
CA LYS A 168 5.84 -7.16 5.25
C LYS A 168 7.15 -6.60 4.67
N THR A 169 7.23 -6.51 3.34
CA THR A 169 8.50 -6.35 2.61
C THR A 169 9.31 -5.10 2.97
N HIS A 170 8.69 -3.96 3.27
CA HIS A 170 9.40 -2.68 3.51
C HIS A 170 9.42 -2.25 4.98
N GLN A 171 9.12 -3.18 5.89
CA GLN A 171 9.25 -2.98 7.32
C GLN A 171 10.45 -3.75 7.86
N PHE A 172 10.90 -3.32 9.02
CA PHE A 172 11.98 -3.92 9.78
C PHE A 172 11.46 -4.24 11.17
N CYS A 173 12.03 -5.22 11.85
CA CYS A 173 11.78 -5.42 13.27
C CYS A 173 13.11 -5.54 14.03
N ARG A 174 13.11 -5.18 15.31
CA ARG A 174 14.31 -5.35 16.13
C ARG A 174 14.68 -6.84 16.21
N CYS A 175 15.97 -7.14 16.16
CA CYS A 175 16.43 -8.52 16.22
C CYS A 175 16.10 -9.20 17.56
N THR A 176 15.96 -8.44 18.66
CA THR A 176 15.59 -8.98 19.97
C THR A 176 14.07 -9.04 20.21
N ASP A 177 13.27 -8.25 19.49
CA ASP A 177 11.81 -8.23 19.60
C ASP A 177 11.16 -8.04 18.23
N THR A 178 10.46 -9.06 17.74
CA THR A 178 9.75 -8.99 16.45
C THR A 178 8.57 -8.02 16.45
N ASN A 179 8.09 -7.59 17.63
CA ASN A 179 6.98 -6.64 17.74
C ASN A 179 7.45 -5.17 17.69
N ASP A 180 8.74 -4.91 17.88
CA ASP A 180 9.32 -3.58 17.72
C ASP A 180 9.59 -3.31 16.23
N ILE A 181 8.53 -2.91 15.53
CA ILE A 181 8.52 -2.66 14.09
C ILE A 181 9.12 -1.28 13.81
N ALA A 182 9.87 -1.16 12.72
CA ALA A 182 10.45 0.08 12.25
C ALA A 182 10.38 0.21 10.72
N ILE A 183 10.54 1.42 10.23
CA ILE A 183 10.81 1.75 8.83
C ILE A 183 12.06 2.61 8.73
N LEU A 184 12.75 2.53 7.59
CA LEU A 184 13.90 3.38 7.34
C LEU A 184 13.45 4.83 7.15
N ASP A 185 14.20 5.77 7.71
CA ASP A 185 13.99 7.19 7.44
C ASP A 185 14.15 7.49 5.95
N LEU A 186 13.13 8.11 5.34
CA LEU A 186 13.02 8.45 3.91
C LEU A 186 14.22 9.20 3.33
N GLN A 187 15.10 9.73 4.17
CA GLN A 187 16.28 10.49 3.81
C GLN A 187 17.56 9.64 3.75
N SER A 188 17.56 8.43 4.32
CA SER A 188 18.74 7.56 4.38
C SER A 188 19.25 7.16 3.00
N THR A 189 20.55 6.91 2.89
CA THR A 189 21.17 6.36 1.67
C THR A 189 20.87 4.87 1.48
N LEU A 190 20.35 4.18 2.49
CA LEU A 190 19.95 2.77 2.40
C LEU A 190 18.54 2.54 1.87
N ILE A 191 17.82 3.61 1.54
CA ILE A 191 16.50 3.46 0.93
C ILE A 191 16.64 2.96 -0.49
N ARG A 192 15.84 1.94 -0.76
CA ARG A 192 15.70 1.33 -2.07
C ARG A 192 14.31 1.61 -2.59
N ASP A 193 14.19 1.65 -3.92
CA ASP A 193 12.88 1.75 -4.55
C ASP A 193 11.99 0.57 -4.15
N LYS A 194 10.66 0.77 -4.12
CA LYS A 194 9.72 -0.28 -3.69
C LYS A 194 9.80 -1.57 -4.52
N THR A 195 10.32 -1.49 -5.74
CA THR A 195 10.54 -2.62 -6.66
C THR A 195 11.78 -3.44 -6.32
N GLN A 196 12.67 -2.90 -5.49
CA GLN A 196 13.90 -3.56 -5.05
C GLN A 196 13.74 -4.16 -3.67
N ALA A 197 14.46 -5.25 -3.40
CA ALA A 197 14.51 -5.82 -2.07
C ALA A 197 15.15 -4.84 -1.08
N PRO A 198 14.60 -4.63 0.12
CA PRO A 198 15.23 -3.82 1.16
C PRO A 198 16.60 -4.39 1.57
N VAL A 199 17.38 -3.60 2.27
CA VAL A 199 18.60 -4.08 2.95
C VAL A 199 18.20 -5.15 3.98
N PRO A 200 18.85 -6.33 4.04
CA PRO A 200 18.44 -7.41 4.96
C PRO A 200 18.62 -7.07 6.44
N PHE A 201 19.73 -6.46 6.82
CA PHE A 201 20.04 -6.11 8.22
C PHE A 201 20.62 -4.72 8.30
N VAL A 202 20.13 -3.93 9.25
CA VAL A 202 20.59 -2.56 9.46
C VAL A 202 20.90 -2.32 10.93
N LEU A 203 21.99 -1.61 11.16
CA LEU A 203 22.30 -0.99 12.44
C LEU A 203 21.81 0.45 12.41
N ALA A 204 21.08 0.87 13.44
CA ALA A 204 20.59 2.25 13.57
C ALA A 204 21.22 2.97 14.76
N ARG A 205 21.60 4.24 14.58
CA ARG A 205 21.96 5.11 15.72
C ARG A 205 20.70 5.56 16.46
N ASP A 206 19.75 6.09 15.70
CA ASP A 206 18.61 6.84 16.23
C ASP A 206 17.31 6.14 15.89
N ILE A 207 16.43 6.05 16.89
CA ILE A 207 15.11 5.44 16.80
C ILE A 207 14.11 6.52 17.24
N ARG A 208 13.22 6.92 16.33
CA ARG A 208 12.24 7.99 16.56
C ARG A 208 10.84 7.46 16.36
N PHE A 209 9.98 7.59 17.36
CA PHE A 209 8.55 7.36 17.18
C PHE A 209 7.96 8.60 16.53
N SER A 210 7.87 8.56 15.21
CA SER A 210 7.47 9.72 14.38
C SER A 210 6.11 10.29 14.81
N THR A 211 5.17 9.45 15.27
CA THR A 211 3.79 9.86 15.63
C THR A 211 3.10 8.75 16.44
N ALA A 212 2.09 9.08 17.24
CA ALA A 212 1.21 8.11 17.93
C ALA A 212 0.34 7.24 17.00
N VAL A 213 0.43 7.42 15.67
CA VAL A 213 -0.38 6.68 14.66
C VAL A 213 0.39 5.55 13.99
N ARG A 214 1.73 5.58 14.02
CA ARG A 214 2.52 4.44 13.53
C ARG A 214 2.77 3.50 14.70
N SER A 215 2.41 2.23 14.51
CA SER A 215 2.99 1.14 15.33
C SER A 215 4.51 1.05 15.09
N ALA A 216 4.98 1.48 13.91
CA ALA A 216 6.38 1.40 13.51
C ALA A 216 7.21 2.65 13.86
N ALA A 217 8.38 2.44 14.46
CA ALA A 217 9.40 3.47 14.66
C ALA A 217 10.04 3.92 13.33
N VAL A 218 10.66 5.09 13.30
CA VAL A 218 11.53 5.54 12.21
C VAL A 218 12.97 5.44 12.66
N ILE A 219 13.77 4.65 11.94
CA ILE A 219 15.19 4.47 12.23
C ILE A 219 16.06 5.30 11.28
N SER A 220 17.10 5.94 11.83
CA SER A 220 17.96 6.87 11.09
C SER A 220 19.42 6.77 11.48
N PHE A 221 20.29 7.25 10.60
CA PHE A 221 21.74 7.02 10.64
C PHE A 221 22.00 5.51 10.62
N LEU A 222 21.82 4.96 9.44
CA LEU A 222 21.80 3.53 9.19
C LEU A 222 23.12 3.03 8.58
N GLY A 223 23.47 1.78 8.88
CA GLY A 223 24.51 1.05 8.17
C GLY A 223 24.04 -0.38 7.88
N GLU A 224 24.27 -0.86 6.66
CA GLU A 224 24.01 -2.26 6.30
C GLU A 224 24.97 -3.15 7.07
N ILE A 225 24.52 -4.23 7.70
CA ILE A 225 25.41 -5.13 8.45
C ILE A 225 25.25 -6.57 7.97
N ASN A 226 26.31 -7.37 8.15
CA ASN A 226 26.23 -8.81 7.93
C ASN A 226 25.86 -9.52 9.24
N PRO A 227 24.96 -10.52 9.22
CA PRO A 227 24.67 -11.37 10.37
C PRO A 227 25.93 -11.89 11.09
N ASP A 228 26.96 -12.30 10.37
CA ASP A 228 28.20 -12.87 10.95
C ASP A 228 29.02 -11.86 11.77
N TRP A 229 28.58 -10.60 11.86
CA TRP A 229 29.20 -9.58 12.70
C TRP A 229 28.49 -9.40 14.05
N ILE A 230 27.33 -10.05 14.24
CA ILE A 230 26.48 -9.87 15.41
C ILE A 230 26.71 -11.01 16.41
N GLU A 231 27.43 -10.70 17.49
CA GLU A 231 27.89 -11.68 18.48
C GLU A 231 27.06 -11.69 19.77
N SER A 232 26.04 -10.85 19.91
CA SER A 232 25.21 -10.86 21.12
C SER A 232 24.46 -12.19 21.27
N PRO A 233 24.33 -12.75 22.48
CA PRO A 233 23.51 -13.94 22.70
C PRO A 233 22.03 -13.64 22.45
N MET A 234 21.33 -14.56 21.79
CA MET A 234 19.93 -14.39 21.42
C MET A 234 19.16 -15.71 21.51
N GLN A 235 17.87 -15.58 21.80
CA GLN A 235 16.91 -16.66 21.70
C GLN A 235 15.74 -16.21 20.82
N ARG A 236 15.35 -17.06 19.87
CA ARG A 236 14.18 -16.87 19.01
C ARG A 236 13.25 -18.07 19.14
N VAL A 237 11.96 -17.79 19.00
CA VAL A 237 10.90 -18.81 19.03
C VAL A 237 10.03 -18.62 17.79
N LEU A 238 9.85 -19.69 17.02
CA LEU A 238 9.02 -19.72 15.84
C LEU A 238 7.82 -20.63 16.11
N GLN A 239 6.63 -20.12 15.78
CA GLN A 239 5.41 -20.92 15.78
C GLN A 239 5.22 -21.55 14.39
N VAL A 240 4.95 -22.85 14.36
CA VAL A 240 4.67 -23.61 13.15
C VAL A 240 3.36 -24.37 13.30
N ASN A 241 2.55 -24.47 12.24
CA ASN A 241 1.33 -25.28 12.31
C ASN A 241 1.65 -26.79 12.12
N VAL A 242 0.65 -27.66 12.28
CA VAL A 242 0.80 -29.13 12.11
C VAL A 242 1.38 -29.49 10.73
N SER A 243 0.92 -28.81 9.68
CA SER A 243 1.32 -29.08 8.30
C SER A 243 2.79 -28.70 8.06
N GLU A 244 3.21 -27.52 8.55
CA GLU A 244 4.58 -27.02 8.51
C GLU A 244 5.52 -27.92 9.31
N GLU A 245 5.12 -28.35 10.51
CA GLU A 245 5.89 -29.28 11.33
C GLU A 245 6.10 -30.62 10.62
N ASN A 246 5.03 -31.17 10.03
CA ASN A 246 5.10 -32.42 9.25
C ASN A 246 5.96 -32.25 8.00
N HIS A 247 5.87 -31.11 7.31
CA HIS A 247 6.70 -30.80 6.14
C HIS A 247 8.19 -30.78 6.50
N LEU A 248 8.53 -30.11 7.61
CA LEU A 248 9.91 -30.03 8.11
C LEU A 248 10.47 -31.40 8.52
N LYS A 249 9.65 -32.26 9.14
CA LYS A 249 10.05 -33.61 9.58
C LYS A 249 10.15 -34.58 8.40
N ASN A 250 9.09 -34.71 7.60
CA ASN A 250 8.99 -35.74 6.55
C ASN A 250 10.03 -35.54 5.43
N ASN A 251 10.39 -34.29 5.15
CA ASN A 251 11.40 -33.96 4.14
C ASN A 251 12.82 -33.82 4.71
N ASN A 252 13.04 -34.19 5.98
CA ASN A 252 14.31 -34.04 6.70
C ASN A 252 14.89 -32.60 6.70
N LEU A 253 14.07 -31.59 6.46
CA LEU A 253 14.51 -30.20 6.34
C LEU A 253 15.01 -29.64 7.68
N PHE A 254 14.33 -29.98 8.77
CA PHE A 254 14.77 -29.60 10.11
C PHE A 254 16.11 -30.26 10.49
N SER A 255 16.28 -31.56 10.19
CA SER A 255 17.53 -32.28 10.43
C SER A 255 18.69 -31.71 9.60
N ASN A 256 18.43 -31.33 8.35
CA ASN A 256 19.41 -30.67 7.49
C ASN A 256 19.83 -29.30 8.04
N ALA A 257 18.87 -28.51 8.51
CA ALA A 257 19.14 -27.23 9.17
C ALA A 257 19.95 -27.43 10.47
N LEU A 258 19.57 -28.40 11.30
CA LEU A 258 20.31 -28.75 12.52
C LEU A 258 21.77 -29.09 12.20
N ASN A 259 22.02 -29.93 11.19
CA ASN A 259 23.39 -30.27 10.78
C ASN A 259 24.17 -29.04 10.31
N LYS A 260 23.54 -28.19 9.49
CA LYS A 260 24.15 -26.97 8.94
C LYS A 260 24.55 -25.96 10.01
N PHE A 261 23.77 -25.80 11.07
CA PHE A 261 23.98 -24.79 12.12
C PHE A 261 24.43 -25.35 13.47
N SER A 262 24.69 -26.67 13.55
CA SER A 262 24.99 -27.42 14.79
C SER A 262 26.13 -26.85 15.64
N LEU A 263 27.14 -26.24 15.01
CA LEU A 263 28.31 -25.69 15.70
C LEU A 263 28.04 -24.32 16.35
N SER A 264 27.01 -23.60 15.90
CA SER A 264 26.80 -22.19 16.26
C SER A 264 25.44 -21.90 16.89
N THR A 265 24.44 -22.76 16.66
CA THR A 265 23.06 -22.57 17.11
C THR A 265 22.48 -23.85 17.67
N THR A 266 21.95 -23.78 18.90
CA THR A 266 21.12 -24.84 19.47
C THR A 266 19.71 -24.70 18.91
N MET A 267 19.19 -25.75 18.28
CA MET A 267 17.86 -25.77 17.69
C MET A 267 17.05 -26.91 18.32
N LYS A 268 15.79 -26.64 18.70
CA LYS A 268 14.85 -27.66 19.17
C LYS A 268 13.48 -27.45 18.55
N LEU A 269 12.87 -28.53 18.08
CA LEU A 269 11.49 -28.57 17.62
C LEU A 269 10.68 -29.39 18.63
N ASP A 270 9.72 -28.75 19.29
CA ASP A 270 8.81 -29.38 20.24
C ASP A 270 7.43 -28.74 20.15
N GLN A 271 6.37 -29.55 20.13
CA GLN A 271 4.97 -29.12 20.11
C GLN A 271 4.72 -27.85 19.27
N GLN A 272 4.84 -27.92 17.94
CA GLN A 272 4.59 -26.79 17.03
C GLN A 272 5.46 -25.54 17.25
N THR A 273 6.54 -25.67 18.02
CA THR A 273 7.44 -24.58 18.36
C THR A 273 8.87 -24.93 18.02
N ILE A 274 9.54 -24.06 17.27
CA ILE A 274 10.99 -24.15 17.04
C ILE A 274 11.68 -23.10 17.91
N SER A 275 12.57 -23.54 18.79
CA SER A 275 13.43 -22.65 19.58
C SER A 275 14.85 -22.65 19.01
N LEU A 276 15.43 -21.46 18.88
CA LEU A 276 16.77 -21.20 18.37
C LEU A 276 17.55 -20.41 19.42
N GLN A 277 18.75 -20.85 19.77
CA GLN A 277 19.59 -20.19 20.76
C GLN A 277 21.06 -20.20 20.35
N GLY A 278 21.73 -19.05 20.45
CA GLY A 278 23.14 -18.90 20.05
C GLY A 278 23.54 -17.45 19.87
N HIS A 279 24.60 -17.21 19.10
CA HIS A 279 24.98 -15.86 18.68
C HIS A 279 23.93 -15.32 17.69
N SER A 280 23.51 -14.06 17.88
CA SER A 280 22.37 -13.45 17.17
C SER A 280 22.45 -13.62 15.66
N GLY A 281 23.62 -13.37 15.06
CA GLY A 281 23.82 -13.55 13.63
C GLY A 281 23.51 -14.95 13.11
N GLN A 282 23.97 -15.95 13.85
CA GLN A 282 23.81 -17.37 13.52
C GLN A 282 22.37 -17.83 13.76
N VAL A 283 21.76 -17.37 14.84
CA VAL A 283 20.33 -17.59 15.14
C VAL A 283 19.45 -17.01 14.03
N LEU A 284 19.72 -15.79 13.59
CA LEU A 284 18.98 -15.14 12.50
C LEU A 284 19.17 -15.91 11.20
N ASN A 285 20.40 -16.27 10.81
CA ASN A 285 20.65 -17.08 9.62
C ASN A 285 19.92 -18.44 9.66
N ALA A 286 19.87 -19.10 10.82
CA ALA A 286 19.12 -20.35 11.01
C ALA A 286 17.60 -20.13 10.89
N GLU A 287 17.08 -19.05 11.47
CA GLU A 287 15.67 -18.64 11.33
C GLU A 287 15.30 -18.39 9.86
N LEU A 288 16.09 -17.58 9.14
CA LEU A 288 15.87 -17.28 7.73
C LEU A 288 15.84 -18.56 6.90
N HIS A 289 16.81 -19.44 7.11
CA HIS A 289 16.88 -20.71 6.42
C HIS A 289 15.63 -21.57 6.67
N LEU A 290 15.21 -21.72 7.94
CA LEU A 290 14.02 -22.49 8.28
C LEU A 290 12.76 -21.89 7.65
N ARG A 291 12.58 -20.57 7.69
CA ARG A 291 11.43 -19.91 7.08
C ARG A 291 11.35 -20.15 5.58
N GLN A 292 12.49 -20.10 4.89
CA GLN A 292 12.57 -20.47 3.47
C GLN A 292 12.17 -21.93 3.22
N GLN A 293 12.58 -22.85 4.08
CA GLN A 293 12.21 -24.27 3.98
C GLN A 293 10.75 -24.55 4.33
N MET A 294 10.03 -23.61 4.94
CA MET A 294 8.61 -23.74 5.28
C MET A 294 7.68 -23.21 4.19
N VAL A 295 8.21 -22.64 3.11
CA VAL A 295 7.41 -22.23 1.96
C VAL A 295 6.91 -23.47 1.24
N THR A 296 5.59 -23.59 1.13
CA THR A 296 4.92 -24.68 0.45
C THR A 296 3.96 -24.13 -0.60
N GLU A 297 3.57 -25.01 -1.52
CA GLU A 297 2.56 -24.72 -2.52
C GLU A 297 1.23 -25.38 -2.14
N LEU A 298 0.15 -24.60 -2.17
CA LEU A 298 -1.22 -25.06 -2.03
C LEU A 298 -1.96 -24.83 -3.35
N GLN A 299 -2.44 -25.91 -3.95
CA GLN A 299 -3.27 -25.86 -5.15
C GLN A 299 -4.72 -26.21 -4.82
N PHE A 300 -5.67 -25.43 -5.33
CA PHE A 300 -7.09 -25.70 -5.23
C PHE A 300 -7.86 -25.10 -6.42
N GLN A 301 -9.13 -25.48 -6.57
CA GLN A 301 -9.98 -25.04 -7.67
C GLN A 301 -11.19 -24.28 -7.15
N LEU A 302 -11.64 -23.28 -7.90
CA LEU A 302 -12.98 -22.72 -7.71
C LEU A 302 -14.00 -23.68 -8.31
N THR A 303 -14.70 -24.42 -7.45
CA THR A 303 -15.68 -25.43 -7.86
C THR A 303 -17.11 -25.01 -7.53
N ASN A 304 -18.06 -25.46 -8.36
CA ASN A 304 -19.47 -25.32 -8.06
C ASN A 304 -19.88 -26.37 -7.02
N ASN A 305 -20.14 -25.92 -5.80
CA ASN A 305 -20.56 -26.79 -4.69
C ASN A 305 -22.09 -26.81 -4.51
N CYS A 306 -22.86 -26.27 -5.48
CA CYS A 306 -24.32 -26.36 -5.46
C CYS A 306 -24.79 -27.76 -5.86
N VAL A 307 -26.03 -28.10 -5.51
CA VAL A 307 -26.66 -29.37 -5.90
C VAL A 307 -26.91 -29.37 -7.42
N PRO A 308 -26.41 -30.34 -8.19
CA PRO A 308 -26.64 -30.42 -9.64
C PRO A 308 -28.13 -30.39 -10.00
N ASN A 309 -28.46 -29.90 -11.22
CA ASN A 309 -29.83 -29.77 -11.73
C ASN A 309 -30.72 -28.81 -10.92
N THR A 310 -30.14 -27.80 -10.26
CA THR A 310 -30.87 -26.72 -9.60
C THR A 310 -30.57 -25.40 -10.28
N ALA A 311 -31.51 -24.43 -10.23
CA ALA A 311 -31.27 -23.09 -10.75
C ALA A 311 -30.04 -22.42 -10.10
N ALA A 312 -29.76 -22.73 -8.82
CA ALA A 312 -28.57 -22.25 -8.12
C ALA A 312 -27.28 -22.84 -8.71
N TYR A 313 -27.29 -24.11 -9.12
CA TYR A 313 -26.16 -24.74 -9.80
C TYR A 313 -25.89 -24.09 -11.15
N ASP A 314 -26.90 -23.97 -12.01
CA ASP A 314 -26.75 -23.36 -13.33
C ASP A 314 -26.29 -21.90 -13.23
N ASN A 315 -26.81 -21.18 -12.23
CA ASN A 315 -26.40 -19.82 -11.98
C ASN A 315 -24.94 -19.72 -11.51
N MET A 316 -24.53 -20.58 -10.58
CA MET A 316 -23.15 -20.63 -10.09
C MET A 316 -22.17 -21.04 -11.19
N GLU A 317 -22.52 -21.99 -12.08
CA GLU A 317 -21.68 -22.34 -13.23
C GLU A 317 -21.46 -21.16 -14.16
N ARG A 318 -22.54 -20.46 -14.55
CA ARG A 318 -22.44 -19.25 -15.39
C ARG A 318 -21.57 -18.17 -14.74
N ASN A 319 -21.75 -17.96 -13.45
CA ASN A 319 -20.97 -17.02 -12.66
C ASN A 319 -19.48 -17.40 -12.64
N LEU A 320 -19.16 -18.67 -12.38
CA LEU A 320 -17.77 -19.16 -12.42
C LEU A 320 -17.14 -19.02 -13.82
N GLU A 321 -17.88 -19.33 -14.88
CA GLU A 321 -17.42 -19.11 -16.27
C GLU A 321 -17.10 -17.63 -16.56
N MET A 322 -17.82 -16.69 -15.94
CA MET A 322 -17.51 -15.26 -16.05
C MET A 322 -16.27 -14.88 -15.26
N ILE A 323 -16.08 -15.43 -14.05
CA ILE A 323 -14.87 -15.20 -13.23
C ILE A 323 -13.61 -15.66 -13.97
N MET A 324 -13.67 -16.77 -14.71
CA MET A 324 -12.55 -17.23 -15.54
C MET A 324 -12.10 -16.21 -16.60
N LYS A 325 -12.97 -15.27 -16.98
CA LYS A 325 -12.65 -14.22 -17.96
C LYS A 325 -12.15 -12.94 -17.31
N MET A 326 -12.21 -12.83 -15.98
CA MET A 326 -11.85 -11.63 -15.23
C MET A 326 -10.88 -11.93 -14.08
N PRO A 327 -9.79 -12.69 -14.26
CA PRO A 327 -8.88 -13.02 -13.15
C PRO A 327 -8.24 -11.79 -12.49
N TYR A 328 -8.18 -10.66 -13.19
CA TYR A 328 -7.61 -9.40 -12.71
C TYR A 328 -8.36 -8.78 -11.52
N ILE A 329 -9.61 -9.16 -11.27
CA ILE A 329 -10.41 -8.68 -10.13
C ILE A 329 -9.78 -9.06 -8.78
N PHE A 330 -8.96 -10.11 -8.76
CA PHE A 330 -8.23 -10.58 -7.59
C PHE A 330 -6.87 -9.90 -7.43
N ASN A 331 -6.42 -9.09 -8.39
CA ASN A 331 -5.10 -8.42 -8.33
C ASN A 331 -4.89 -7.63 -7.03
N PRO A 332 -5.86 -6.86 -6.50
CA PRO A 332 -5.70 -6.18 -5.22
C PRO A 332 -5.38 -7.13 -4.06
N MET A 333 -6.10 -8.25 -3.97
CA MET A 333 -5.84 -9.31 -3.00
C MET A 333 -4.45 -9.94 -3.22
N LYS A 334 -4.05 -10.19 -4.47
CA LYS A 334 -2.70 -10.71 -4.80
C LYS A 334 -1.61 -9.76 -4.30
N TRP A 335 -1.69 -8.48 -4.66
CA TRP A 335 -0.70 -7.47 -4.27
C TRP A 335 -0.63 -7.30 -2.76
N ARG A 336 -1.78 -7.38 -2.06
CA ARG A 336 -1.82 -7.35 -0.60
C ARG A 336 -1.08 -8.52 0.02
N TRP A 337 -1.44 -9.75 -0.36
CA TRP A 337 -0.80 -10.96 0.18
C TRP A 337 0.70 -11.02 -0.14
N GLU A 338 1.10 -10.56 -1.32
CA GLU A 338 2.51 -10.43 -1.71
C GLU A 338 3.24 -9.36 -0.88
N ALA A 339 2.62 -8.19 -0.65
CA ALA A 339 3.24 -7.11 0.11
C ALA A 339 3.33 -7.40 1.62
N GLU A 340 2.29 -8.02 2.20
CA GLU A 340 2.16 -8.25 3.65
C GLU A 340 2.84 -9.54 4.12
N LYS A 341 2.77 -10.62 3.33
CA LYS A 341 3.25 -11.96 3.72
C LYS A 341 4.10 -12.65 2.66
N GLN A 342 4.42 -11.97 1.56
CA GLN A 342 5.16 -12.54 0.43
C GLN A 342 4.52 -13.82 -0.13
N VAL A 343 3.18 -13.91 -0.01
CA VAL A 343 2.42 -15.02 -0.56
C VAL A 343 2.11 -14.72 -2.02
N LYS A 344 2.57 -15.59 -2.91
CA LYS A 344 2.34 -15.46 -4.34
C LYS A 344 1.10 -16.25 -4.74
N ILE A 345 0.14 -15.57 -5.34
CA ILE A 345 -1.12 -16.18 -5.80
C ILE A 345 -1.15 -16.17 -7.32
N THR A 346 -1.24 -17.36 -7.92
CA THR A 346 -1.41 -17.56 -9.35
C THR A 346 -2.82 -18.07 -9.61
N ILE A 347 -3.48 -17.51 -10.63
CA ILE A 347 -4.84 -17.88 -11.02
C ILE A 347 -4.79 -18.24 -12.50
N SER A 348 -5.20 -19.45 -12.81
CA SER A 348 -5.09 -20.05 -14.14
C SER A 348 -6.48 -20.49 -14.59
N SER A 349 -6.91 -20.05 -15.76
CA SER A 349 -8.20 -20.47 -16.32
C SER A 349 -7.99 -21.65 -17.27
N ASN A 350 -8.52 -22.81 -16.91
CA ASN A 350 -8.47 -24.00 -17.73
C ASN A 350 -9.73 -24.10 -18.59
N THR A 351 -9.65 -23.64 -19.83
CA THR A 351 -10.78 -23.63 -20.78
C THR A 351 -11.32 -25.03 -21.08
N ASN A 352 -10.46 -26.06 -21.08
CA ASN A 352 -10.87 -27.44 -21.37
C ASN A 352 -11.67 -28.06 -20.21
N ARG A 353 -11.32 -27.72 -18.96
CA ARG A 353 -12.00 -28.24 -17.76
C ARG A 353 -13.08 -27.30 -17.22
N LYS A 354 -13.19 -26.08 -17.77
CA LYS A 354 -14.01 -24.99 -17.22
C LYS A 354 -13.71 -24.73 -15.73
N THR A 355 -12.44 -24.84 -15.35
CA THR A 355 -12.01 -24.61 -13.95
C THR A 355 -11.14 -23.37 -13.84
N CYS A 356 -11.21 -22.73 -12.69
CA CYS A 356 -10.26 -21.71 -12.27
C CYS A 356 -9.33 -22.36 -11.23
N ASP A 357 -8.11 -22.66 -11.66
CA ASP A 357 -7.08 -23.30 -10.85
C ASP A 357 -6.26 -22.22 -10.13
N ILE A 358 -6.18 -22.32 -8.80
CA ILE A 358 -5.48 -21.38 -7.94
C ILE A 358 -4.28 -22.08 -7.32
N THR A 359 -3.13 -21.45 -7.46
CA THR A 359 -1.88 -21.87 -6.81
C THR A 359 -1.45 -20.77 -5.86
N VAL A 360 -1.24 -21.12 -4.60
CA VAL A 360 -0.77 -20.21 -3.55
C VAL A 360 0.57 -20.73 -3.04
N GLU A 361 1.60 -19.89 -3.12
CA GLU A 361 2.97 -20.21 -2.70
C GLU A 361 3.35 -19.28 -1.54
N GLY A 362 3.66 -19.88 -0.38
CA GLY A 362 3.87 -19.17 0.87
C GLY A 362 3.96 -20.13 2.04
N ARG A 363 3.98 -19.62 3.28
CA ARG A 363 3.83 -20.49 4.46
C ARG A 363 2.45 -21.14 4.46
N ASP A 364 2.35 -22.42 4.82
CA ASP A 364 1.06 -23.11 4.84
C ASP A 364 0.02 -22.37 5.69
N SER A 365 0.42 -21.84 6.84
CA SER A 365 -0.44 -21.04 7.71
C SER A 365 -1.08 -19.82 7.02
N ASP A 366 -0.40 -19.19 6.07
CA ASP A 366 -0.93 -18.08 5.28
C ASP A 366 -1.63 -18.57 4.00
N ASN A 367 -1.17 -19.65 3.38
CA ASN A 367 -1.85 -20.31 2.26
C ASN A 367 -3.29 -20.70 2.64
N GLN A 368 -3.49 -21.25 3.86
CA GLN A 368 -4.82 -21.59 4.36
C GLN A 368 -5.72 -20.36 4.54
N LYS A 369 -5.17 -19.21 4.96
CA LYS A 369 -5.96 -17.96 5.07
C LYS A 369 -6.37 -17.43 3.71
N VAL A 370 -5.48 -17.50 2.71
CA VAL A 370 -5.82 -17.16 1.32
C VAL A 370 -6.95 -18.05 0.81
N LYS A 371 -6.88 -19.36 1.07
CA LYS A 371 -7.95 -20.30 0.73
C LYS A 371 -9.27 -19.92 1.41
N GLN A 372 -9.25 -19.53 2.69
CA GLN A 372 -10.45 -19.07 3.41
C GLN A 372 -11.07 -17.80 2.79
N GLU A 373 -10.25 -16.87 2.28
CA GLU A 373 -10.75 -15.70 1.55
C GLU A 373 -11.46 -16.13 0.24
N PHE A 374 -10.89 -17.07 -0.52
CA PHE A 374 -11.54 -17.63 -1.70
C PHE A 374 -12.82 -18.44 -1.38
N ASP A 375 -12.82 -19.21 -0.30
CA ASP A 375 -14.00 -19.95 0.17
C ASP A 375 -15.13 -18.96 0.56
N SER A 376 -14.76 -17.84 1.20
CA SER A 376 -15.70 -16.74 1.52
C SER A 376 -16.25 -16.12 0.25
N PHE A 377 -15.39 -15.87 -0.76
CA PHE A 377 -15.80 -15.39 -2.06
C PHE A 377 -16.80 -16.33 -2.76
N LEU A 378 -16.55 -17.64 -2.77
CA LEU A 378 -17.48 -18.63 -3.33
C LEU A 378 -18.83 -18.64 -2.62
N SER A 379 -18.84 -18.41 -1.30
CA SER A 379 -20.07 -18.29 -0.51
C SER A 379 -20.92 -17.09 -0.95
N TRP A 380 -20.31 -15.94 -1.21
CA TRP A 380 -21.03 -14.78 -1.76
C TRP A 380 -21.47 -15.01 -3.20
N LEU A 381 -20.60 -15.59 -4.03
CA LEU A 381 -20.88 -15.85 -5.44
C LEU A 381 -22.11 -16.74 -5.64
N ARG A 382 -22.33 -17.70 -4.72
CA ARG A 382 -23.51 -18.57 -4.72
C ARG A 382 -24.83 -17.82 -4.67
N ASN A 383 -24.86 -16.66 -4.00
CA ASN A 383 -26.07 -15.84 -3.82
C ASN A 383 -26.20 -14.71 -4.86
N CYS A 384 -25.16 -14.47 -5.65
CA CYS A 384 -25.12 -13.47 -6.72
C CYS A 384 -26.00 -13.90 -7.91
N ALA A 385 -26.93 -13.06 -8.35
CA ALA A 385 -27.83 -13.38 -9.47
C ALA A 385 -27.13 -13.21 -10.83
N VAL A 386 -26.29 -12.18 -10.99
CA VAL A 386 -25.54 -11.83 -12.20
C VAL A 386 -24.23 -11.16 -11.81
N ILE A 387 -23.08 -11.68 -12.26
CA ILE A 387 -21.81 -10.96 -12.08
C ILE A 387 -21.75 -9.75 -13.01
N ARG A 388 -21.31 -8.61 -12.46
CA ARG A 388 -21.02 -7.39 -13.21
C ARG A 388 -19.60 -6.93 -12.98
N HIS A 389 -19.00 -6.26 -13.96
CA HIS A 389 -17.70 -5.63 -13.76
C HIS A 389 -17.82 -4.57 -12.63
N PRO A 390 -16.78 -4.32 -11.81
CA PRO A 390 -16.87 -3.33 -10.73
C PRO A 390 -17.21 -1.91 -11.22
N ASN A 391 -16.95 -1.65 -12.51
CA ASN A 391 -17.25 -0.37 -13.17
C ASN A 391 -18.49 -0.44 -14.10
N ALA A 392 -19.39 -1.41 -13.92
CA ALA A 392 -20.61 -1.60 -14.72
C ALA A 392 -21.72 -0.57 -14.48
N GLY A 393 -21.51 0.33 -13.53
CA GLY A 393 -22.45 1.37 -13.16
C GLY A 393 -22.64 2.42 -14.26
N VAL A 394 -23.48 3.41 -13.96
CA VAL A 394 -23.58 4.61 -14.80
C VAL A 394 -22.42 5.52 -14.41
N THR A 395 -21.57 5.85 -15.38
CA THR A 395 -20.49 6.85 -15.22
C THR A 395 -21.06 8.16 -14.67
N PRO A 396 -20.31 8.89 -13.83
CA PRO A 396 -20.75 10.19 -13.36
C PRO A 396 -21.24 11.07 -14.52
N ARG A 397 -22.38 11.73 -14.29
CA ARG A 397 -22.90 12.74 -15.20
C ARG A 397 -23.46 13.92 -14.44
N LEU A 398 -23.51 15.06 -15.12
CA LEU A 398 -24.23 16.24 -14.64
C LEU A 398 -25.72 15.94 -14.50
N LEU A 399 -26.33 16.56 -13.50
CA LEU A 399 -27.78 16.63 -13.38
C LEU A 399 -28.36 17.44 -14.56
N ARG A 400 -29.55 17.05 -15.02
CA ARG A 400 -30.24 17.77 -16.10
C ARG A 400 -30.40 19.26 -15.75
N PRO A 401 -30.26 20.19 -16.73
CA PRO A 401 -30.28 21.64 -16.49
C PRO A 401 -31.47 22.16 -15.69
N GLN A 402 -32.62 21.51 -15.79
CA GLN A 402 -33.85 21.87 -15.08
C GLN A 402 -33.72 21.72 -13.56
N MET A 403 -32.97 20.73 -13.07
CA MET A 403 -32.81 20.45 -11.64
C MET A 403 -31.56 21.11 -11.05
N ARG A 404 -30.55 21.36 -11.89
CA ARG A 404 -29.22 21.84 -11.48
C ARG A 404 -29.25 23.10 -10.62
N LYS A 405 -30.14 24.04 -10.93
CA LYS A 405 -30.28 25.30 -10.18
C LYS A 405 -30.63 25.09 -8.70
N ASP A 406 -31.34 24.01 -8.40
CA ASP A 406 -31.80 23.67 -7.04
C ASP A 406 -30.89 22.66 -6.33
N CYS A 407 -29.71 22.40 -6.90
CA CYS A 407 -28.75 21.39 -6.46
C CYS A 407 -27.29 21.92 -6.44
N LEU A 408 -27.09 23.24 -6.46
CA LEU A 408 -25.75 23.83 -6.40
C LEU A 408 -24.99 23.47 -5.12
N ASP A 409 -25.71 23.33 -4.00
CA ASP A 409 -25.15 22.90 -2.72
C ASP A 409 -24.68 21.43 -2.75
N ILE A 410 -25.38 20.59 -3.51
CA ILE A 410 -24.98 19.20 -3.76
C ILE A 410 -23.69 19.18 -4.60
N GLU A 411 -23.63 19.98 -5.66
CA GLU A 411 -22.41 20.11 -6.49
C GLU A 411 -21.21 20.60 -5.69
N GLU A 412 -21.42 21.54 -4.75
CA GLU A 412 -20.38 22.00 -3.84
C GLU A 412 -19.86 20.85 -2.96
N ARG A 413 -20.75 20.08 -2.31
CA ARG A 413 -20.36 18.91 -1.50
C ARG A 413 -19.69 17.81 -2.32
N ILE A 414 -20.10 17.58 -3.58
CA ILE A 414 -19.40 16.66 -4.50
C ILE A 414 -17.96 17.13 -4.72
N SER A 415 -17.77 18.42 -5.00
CA SER A 415 -16.43 18.99 -5.25
C SER A 415 -15.50 18.85 -4.04
N HIS A 416 -16.05 18.93 -2.82
CA HIS A 416 -15.27 18.71 -1.60
C HIS A 416 -14.62 17.31 -1.57
N VAL A 417 -15.30 16.30 -2.11
CA VAL A 417 -14.80 14.92 -2.10
C VAL A 417 -13.95 14.59 -3.34
N THR A 418 -14.25 15.19 -4.48
CA THR A 418 -13.77 14.70 -5.79
C THR A 418 -12.73 15.59 -6.46
N ASP A 419 -12.59 16.87 -6.08
CA ASP A 419 -11.63 17.78 -6.73
C ASP A 419 -10.19 17.50 -6.30
N SER A 420 -9.41 16.87 -7.17
CA SER A 420 -8.02 16.54 -6.86
C SER A 420 -7.08 17.75 -6.76
N LYS A 421 -7.53 18.93 -7.17
CA LYS A 421 -6.76 20.18 -7.11
C LYS A 421 -6.81 20.85 -5.73
N ARG A 422 -7.68 20.38 -4.81
CA ARG A 422 -7.74 20.90 -3.45
C ARG A 422 -6.39 20.83 -2.75
N THR A 423 -5.99 21.95 -2.17
CA THR A 423 -4.75 22.11 -1.42
C THR A 423 -4.95 21.76 0.05
N LYS A 424 -3.84 21.67 0.81
CA LYS A 424 -3.90 21.52 2.27
C LYS A 424 -4.67 22.66 2.96
N VAL A 425 -4.68 23.85 2.36
CA VAL A 425 -5.40 25.01 2.89
C VAL A 425 -6.90 24.80 2.71
N ASP A 426 -7.33 24.30 1.54
CA ASP A 426 -8.75 24.04 1.26
C ASP A 426 -9.33 22.96 2.18
N LEU A 427 -8.51 21.98 2.55
CA LEU A 427 -8.91 20.90 3.48
C LEU A 427 -8.92 21.36 4.94
N HIS A 428 -8.17 22.41 5.30
CA HIS A 428 -7.97 22.82 6.69
C HIS A 428 -9.29 23.09 7.42
N TYR A 429 -10.23 23.78 6.76
CA TYR A 429 -11.53 24.14 7.34
C TYR A 429 -12.42 22.93 7.65
N GLY A 430 -12.27 21.83 6.90
CA GLY A 430 -13.04 20.61 7.14
C GLY A 430 -12.51 19.79 8.32
N ILE A 431 -11.29 20.09 8.78
CA ILE A 431 -10.56 19.29 9.77
C ILE A 431 -10.43 20.02 11.11
N ARG A 432 -10.20 21.34 11.07
CA ARG A 432 -9.92 22.15 12.25
C ARG A 432 -10.71 23.46 12.24
N GLY A 433 -10.98 23.97 13.43
CA GLY A 433 -11.67 25.23 13.65
C GLY A 433 -13.18 25.07 13.91
N PRO A 434 -13.91 26.18 14.10
CA PRO A 434 -15.31 26.16 14.53
C PRO A 434 -16.27 25.51 13.54
N LYS A 435 -15.85 25.36 12.28
CA LYS A 435 -16.64 24.75 11.20
C LYS A 435 -16.34 23.26 11.01
N ALA A 436 -15.35 22.71 11.71
CA ALA A 436 -15.03 21.30 11.62
C ALA A 436 -16.12 20.48 12.34
N THR A 437 -16.80 19.65 11.57
CA THR A 437 -17.83 18.71 12.03
C THR A 437 -17.38 17.29 11.70
N ARG A 438 -18.13 16.30 12.18
CA ARG A 438 -17.92 14.90 11.79
C ARG A 438 -18.00 14.73 10.28
N GLU A 439 -19.00 15.34 9.66
CA GLU A 439 -19.29 15.22 8.23
C GLU A 439 -18.22 15.90 7.37
N THR A 440 -17.76 17.09 7.73
CA THR A 440 -16.65 17.74 6.99
C THR A 440 -15.33 16.97 7.14
N ARG A 441 -15.15 16.23 8.25
CA ARG A 441 -14.01 15.30 8.40
C ARG A 441 -14.21 14.06 7.54
N MET A 442 -15.42 13.52 7.45
CA MET A 442 -15.76 12.45 6.50
C MET A 442 -15.48 12.88 5.06
N GLU A 443 -15.84 14.11 4.66
CA GLU A 443 -15.51 14.65 3.32
C GLU A 443 -14.00 14.64 3.06
N VAL A 444 -13.19 15.01 4.04
CA VAL A 444 -11.72 14.99 3.92
C VAL A 444 -11.19 13.57 3.80
N VAL A 445 -11.72 12.62 4.57
CA VAL A 445 -11.33 11.21 4.48
C VAL A 445 -11.70 10.64 3.13
N SER A 446 -12.92 10.89 2.65
CA SER A 446 -13.37 10.51 1.32
C SER A 446 -12.50 11.16 0.24
N TRP A 447 -12.13 12.43 0.39
CA TRP A 447 -11.23 13.12 -0.53
C TRP A 447 -9.87 12.45 -0.60
N ILE A 448 -9.28 12.05 0.55
CA ILE A 448 -8.02 11.31 0.56
C ILE A 448 -8.19 9.98 -0.18
N ALA A 449 -9.23 9.20 0.14
CA ALA A 449 -9.48 7.91 -0.49
C ALA A 449 -9.64 8.05 -2.02
N VAL A 450 -10.50 8.96 -2.47
CA VAL A 450 -10.82 9.16 -3.90
C VAL A 450 -9.66 9.81 -4.64
N CYS A 451 -9.16 10.96 -4.17
CA CYS A 451 -8.22 11.78 -4.95
C CYS A 451 -6.77 11.29 -4.86
N LYS A 452 -6.36 10.67 -3.75
CA LYS A 452 -4.98 10.18 -3.55
C LYS A 452 -4.82 8.68 -3.73
N PHE A 453 -5.85 7.90 -3.41
CA PHE A 453 -5.80 6.43 -3.45
C PHE A 453 -6.69 5.81 -4.53
N SER A 454 -7.36 6.61 -5.36
CA SER A 454 -8.19 6.14 -6.47
C SER A 454 -9.34 5.22 -6.04
N CYS A 455 -9.83 5.39 -4.80
CA CYS A 455 -11.05 4.72 -4.35
C CYS A 455 -12.29 5.36 -4.98
N LYS A 456 -13.40 4.63 -4.94
CA LYS A 456 -14.73 5.12 -5.29
C LYS A 456 -15.61 5.09 -4.05
N VAL A 457 -16.21 6.23 -3.68
CA VAL A 457 -17.10 6.31 -2.51
C VAL A 457 -18.56 6.16 -2.94
N GLU A 458 -19.36 5.48 -2.15
CA GLU A 458 -20.74 5.14 -2.51
C GLU A 458 -21.67 5.02 -1.29
N GLY A 459 -22.95 4.74 -1.56
CA GLY A 459 -23.86 4.26 -0.53
C GLY A 459 -24.36 5.33 0.44
N GLY A 460 -24.31 5.03 1.74
CA GLY A 460 -24.99 5.80 2.79
C GLY A 460 -24.51 7.24 2.92
N PHE A 461 -23.20 7.47 2.88
CA PHE A 461 -22.62 8.81 2.97
C PHE A 461 -23.04 9.71 1.79
N VAL A 462 -23.02 9.17 0.57
CA VAL A 462 -23.43 9.93 -0.63
C VAL A 462 -24.91 10.28 -0.56
N ARG A 463 -25.75 9.33 -0.12
CA ARG A 463 -27.18 9.54 0.07
C ARG A 463 -27.48 10.58 1.15
N ASP A 464 -27.04 10.30 2.37
CA ASP A 464 -27.46 11.03 3.56
C ASP A 464 -26.80 12.42 3.60
N TRP A 465 -25.48 12.51 3.40
CA TRP A 465 -24.76 13.78 3.54
C TRP A 465 -24.65 14.55 2.22
N ILE A 466 -24.07 13.94 1.18
CA ILE A 466 -23.76 14.68 -0.07
C ILE A 466 -25.03 15.17 -0.75
N VAL A 467 -26.04 14.31 -0.90
CA VAL A 467 -27.31 14.68 -1.53
C VAL A 467 -28.35 15.17 -0.51
N GLY A 468 -28.53 14.45 0.59
CA GLY A 468 -29.57 14.75 1.59
C GLY A 468 -29.26 15.92 2.53
N ASN A 469 -27.97 16.24 2.75
CA ASN A 469 -27.51 17.15 3.81
C ASN A 469 -28.07 16.77 5.20
N ASP A 470 -28.18 15.47 5.46
CA ASP A 470 -28.76 14.91 6.66
C ASP A 470 -27.72 14.68 7.74
N THR A 471 -28.04 15.13 8.95
CA THR A 471 -27.27 14.82 10.16
C THR A 471 -28.24 14.41 11.26
N ALA A 472 -28.00 13.25 11.88
CA ALA A 472 -28.73 12.80 13.05
C ALA A 472 -27.77 12.20 14.08
N ARG A 473 -28.11 12.35 15.36
CA ARG A 473 -27.37 11.82 16.52
C ARG A 473 -28.38 11.28 17.55
N PRO A 474 -28.03 10.23 18.31
CA PRO A 474 -28.86 9.75 19.41
C PRO A 474 -28.96 10.85 20.47
N ALA A 475 -30.19 11.23 20.86
CA ALA A 475 -30.41 12.33 21.80
C ALA A 475 -29.79 12.07 23.19
N ASP A 476 -29.80 10.80 23.61
CA ASP A 476 -29.22 10.29 24.85
C ASP A 476 -27.68 10.22 24.84
N LEU A 477 -27.07 10.12 23.65
CA LEU A 477 -25.62 9.99 23.49
C LEU A 477 -24.95 11.25 22.92
N ILE A 478 -25.68 12.35 22.73
CA ILE A 478 -25.16 13.55 22.05
C ILE A 478 -23.99 14.20 22.79
N GLN A 479 -23.95 14.08 24.13
CA GLN A 479 -22.87 14.60 24.97
C GLN A 479 -21.69 13.62 25.12
N ASN A 480 -21.83 12.38 24.64
CA ASN A 480 -20.78 11.36 24.73
C ASN A 480 -20.58 10.65 23.38
N PRO A 481 -19.86 11.27 22.43
CA PRO A 481 -19.62 10.70 21.11
C PRO A 481 -18.87 9.36 21.11
N GLU A 482 -18.05 9.09 22.12
CA GLU A 482 -17.34 7.80 22.24
C GLU A 482 -18.32 6.63 22.40
N ALA A 483 -19.47 6.86 23.04
CA ALA A 483 -20.53 5.86 23.19
C ALA A 483 -21.26 5.55 21.87
N TRP A 484 -20.95 6.24 20.77
CA TRP A 484 -21.47 5.89 19.45
C TRP A 484 -20.76 4.67 18.86
N VAL A 485 -19.61 4.26 19.40
CA VAL A 485 -18.87 3.08 18.92
C VAL A 485 -19.35 1.83 19.66
N THR A 486 -19.72 0.82 18.90
CA THR A 486 -20.08 -0.52 19.39
C THR A 486 -19.17 -1.58 18.74
N GLU A 487 -18.92 -2.70 19.42
CA GLU A 487 -18.15 -3.81 18.83
C GLU A 487 -19.08 -4.96 18.42
N GLU A 488 -18.93 -5.44 17.19
CA GLU A 488 -19.54 -6.69 16.72
C GLU A 488 -18.46 -7.76 16.54
N ILE A 489 -18.75 -9.01 16.92
CA ILE A 489 -17.86 -10.14 16.65
C ILE A 489 -18.25 -10.74 15.31
N ARG A 490 -17.35 -10.69 14.31
CA ARG A 490 -17.50 -11.36 13.01
C ARG A 490 -16.24 -12.18 12.74
N ASN A 491 -16.41 -13.47 12.43
CA ASN A 491 -15.28 -14.38 12.14
C ASN A 491 -14.20 -14.39 13.24
N ASN A 492 -14.62 -14.33 14.52
CA ASN A 492 -13.73 -14.20 15.70
C ASN A 492 -12.89 -12.90 15.77
N VAL A 493 -13.17 -11.92 14.90
CA VAL A 493 -12.59 -10.59 14.94
C VAL A 493 -13.61 -9.62 15.52
N LYS A 494 -13.20 -8.81 16.50
CA LYS A 494 -13.99 -7.68 16.99
C LYS A 494 -13.87 -6.53 15.99
N ILE A 495 -14.99 -6.11 15.43
CA ILE A 495 -15.07 -5.04 14.43
C ILE A 495 -15.85 -3.87 15.05
N ALA A 496 -15.31 -2.67 14.91
CA ALA A 496 -15.99 -1.46 15.34
C ALA A 496 -17.14 -1.11 14.37
N CYS A 497 -18.29 -0.78 14.93
CA CYS A 497 -19.49 -0.31 14.24
C CYS A 497 -19.98 0.99 14.88
N ILE A 498 -20.64 1.85 14.11
CA ILE A 498 -21.25 3.08 14.62
C ILE A 498 -22.73 2.84 14.91
N HIS A 499 -23.21 3.42 16.02
CA HIS A 499 -24.60 3.38 16.44
C HIS A 499 -25.55 3.75 15.29
N LYS A 500 -26.58 2.93 15.08
CA LYS A 500 -27.47 3.00 13.91
C LYS A 500 -28.22 4.32 13.74
N ASP A 501 -28.33 5.13 14.79
CA ASP A 501 -29.03 6.43 14.75
C ASP A 501 -28.08 7.61 14.43
N VAL A 502 -26.78 7.36 14.32
CA VAL A 502 -25.82 8.34 13.79
C VAL A 502 -25.89 8.34 12.27
N VAL A 503 -26.13 9.52 11.70
CA VAL A 503 -26.27 9.74 10.25
C VAL A 503 -25.35 10.88 9.80
N PRO A 504 -24.54 10.70 8.73
CA PRO A 504 -24.26 9.44 8.01
C PRO A 504 -23.56 8.42 8.93
N THR A 505 -23.79 7.12 8.76
CA THR A 505 -23.24 6.11 9.68
C THR A 505 -21.74 5.86 9.44
N ASP A 506 -21.39 5.63 8.18
CA ASP A 506 -20.10 5.14 7.72
C ASP A 506 -19.76 5.65 6.31
N LEU A 507 -18.52 5.39 5.88
CA LEU A 507 -18.03 5.60 4.51
C LEU A 507 -17.85 4.24 3.81
N ASP A 508 -18.61 3.98 2.75
CA ASP A 508 -18.39 2.81 1.89
C ASP A 508 -17.47 3.20 0.73
N CYS A 509 -16.31 2.56 0.61
CA CYS A 509 -15.33 2.84 -0.43
C CYS A 509 -14.85 1.55 -1.13
N HIS A 510 -14.91 1.52 -2.46
CA HIS A 510 -14.26 0.46 -3.24
C HIS A 510 -12.79 0.75 -3.43
N LEU A 511 -11.98 -0.28 -3.23
CA LEU A 511 -10.57 -0.25 -3.58
C LEU A 511 -10.37 -0.22 -5.10
N PRO A 512 -9.28 0.38 -5.60
CA PRO A 512 -8.99 0.36 -7.04
C PRO A 512 -8.65 -1.06 -7.51
N SER A 513 -9.28 -1.51 -8.60
CA SER A 513 -8.99 -2.81 -9.22
C SER A 513 -7.64 -2.86 -9.95
N HIS A 514 -7.08 -1.70 -10.30
CA HIS A 514 -5.91 -1.55 -11.17
C HIS A 514 -4.67 -1.06 -10.42
N LYS A 515 -4.72 -0.90 -9.09
CA LYS A 515 -3.60 -0.38 -8.30
C LYS A 515 -3.57 -0.97 -6.89
N TYR A 516 -2.37 -1.22 -6.38
CA TYR A 516 -2.19 -1.63 -4.98
C TYR A 516 -2.60 -0.50 -4.01
N PHE A 517 -3.45 -0.84 -3.06
CA PHE A 517 -3.83 0.03 -1.95
C PHE A 517 -2.96 -0.25 -0.73
N ASP A 518 -2.14 0.72 -0.36
CA ASP A 518 -1.23 0.64 0.79
C ASP A 518 -1.92 1.25 2.03
N ILE A 519 -2.43 0.38 2.91
CA ILE A 519 -3.20 0.78 4.10
C ILE A 519 -2.37 1.64 5.07
N ASP A 520 -1.09 1.33 5.28
CA ASP A 520 -0.22 2.12 6.16
C ASP A 520 -0.02 3.52 5.59
N ARG A 521 0.17 3.62 4.27
CA ARG A 521 0.28 4.92 3.60
C ARG A 521 -1.03 5.72 3.71
N PHE A 522 -2.18 5.05 3.66
CA PHE A 522 -3.48 5.69 3.87
C PHE A 522 -3.59 6.26 5.29
N GLN A 523 -3.21 5.48 6.31
CA GLN A 523 -3.14 5.95 7.71
C GLN A 523 -2.18 7.13 7.89
N ASP A 524 -1.01 7.10 7.23
CA ASP A 524 -0.05 8.21 7.23
C ASP A 524 -0.64 9.49 6.62
N GLU A 525 -1.40 9.37 5.52
CA GLU A 525 -2.08 10.51 4.91
C GLU A 525 -3.18 11.07 5.80
N LEU A 526 -3.98 10.22 6.47
CA LEU A 526 -4.97 10.65 7.46
C LEU A 526 -4.32 11.41 8.62
N HIS A 527 -3.21 10.90 9.14
CA HIS A 527 -2.51 11.51 10.25
C HIS A 527 -1.94 12.91 9.92
N LYS A 528 -1.52 13.16 8.66
CA LYS A 528 -1.11 14.53 8.22
C LYS A 528 -2.21 15.56 8.42
N PHE A 529 -3.46 15.11 8.49
CA PHE A 529 -4.65 15.90 8.76
C PHE A 529 -5.15 15.73 10.19
N ASN A 530 -4.37 15.18 11.11
CA ASN A 530 -4.76 14.97 12.52
C ASN A 530 -6.08 14.19 12.65
N ILE A 531 -6.27 13.21 11.78
CA ILE A 531 -7.33 12.20 11.85
C ILE A 531 -6.67 10.94 12.41
N LYS A 532 -7.15 10.49 13.57
CA LYS A 532 -6.66 9.25 14.20
C LYS A 532 -7.49 8.08 13.68
N CYS A 533 -6.89 6.91 13.55
CA CYS A 533 -7.63 5.73 13.11
C CYS A 533 -7.08 4.42 13.69
N LYS A 534 -7.98 3.44 13.84
CA LYS A 534 -7.68 2.02 14.10
C LYS A 534 -8.19 1.19 12.92
N VAL A 535 -7.39 0.22 12.47
CA VAL A 535 -7.72 -0.62 11.31
C VAL A 535 -8.02 -2.04 11.77
N TYR A 536 -9.15 -2.58 11.32
CA TYR A 536 -9.59 -3.94 11.50
C TYR A 536 -9.68 -4.61 10.13
N ARG A 537 -9.35 -5.91 10.05
CA ARG A 537 -9.40 -6.68 8.81
C ARG A 537 -10.45 -7.79 8.95
N ASP A 538 -11.41 -7.79 8.04
CA ASP A 538 -12.31 -8.93 7.79
C ASP A 538 -11.83 -9.66 6.52
N ASN A 539 -12.45 -10.74 6.06
CA ASN A 539 -11.98 -11.49 4.88
C ASN A 539 -12.06 -10.68 3.56
N TRP A 540 -12.92 -9.66 3.48
CA TRP A 540 -13.28 -8.99 2.22
C TRP A 540 -13.18 -7.47 2.24
N ARG A 541 -12.90 -6.88 3.40
CA ARG A 541 -12.70 -5.44 3.54
C ARG A 541 -11.74 -5.09 4.67
N TYR A 542 -11.27 -3.86 4.68
CA TYR A 542 -10.80 -3.23 5.91
C TYR A 542 -11.94 -2.41 6.52
N VAL A 543 -12.08 -2.46 7.84
CA VAL A 543 -12.95 -1.56 8.60
C VAL A 543 -12.04 -0.62 9.37
N ILE A 544 -12.20 0.68 9.17
CA ILE A 544 -11.37 1.70 9.81
C ILE A 544 -12.26 2.49 10.76
N LEU A 545 -11.95 2.47 12.05
CA LEU A 545 -12.53 3.39 13.03
C LEU A 545 -11.73 4.67 13.02
N LEU A 546 -12.37 5.80 12.76
CA LEU A 546 -11.74 7.12 12.71
C LEU A 546 -12.25 7.98 13.86
N ASP A 547 -11.34 8.76 14.44
CA ASP A 547 -11.65 9.86 15.35
C ASP A 547 -12.46 9.45 16.60
N GLU A 548 -12.19 8.26 17.13
CA GLU A 548 -12.76 7.71 18.38
C GLU A 548 -12.86 8.74 19.51
N ASP A 549 -11.73 9.39 19.82
CA ASP A 549 -11.63 10.38 20.91
C ASP A 549 -11.77 11.84 20.43
N ALA A 550 -12.19 12.07 19.18
CA ALA A 550 -12.25 13.44 18.66
C ALA A 550 -13.54 14.14 19.12
N PRO A 551 -13.49 15.45 19.43
CA PRO A 551 -14.69 16.19 19.85
C PRO A 551 -15.76 16.30 18.76
N THR A 552 -15.38 16.13 17.48
CA THR A 552 -16.32 16.07 16.36
C THR A 552 -17.14 14.78 16.35
N GLY A 553 -16.66 13.73 17.01
CA GLY A 553 -17.28 12.42 17.09
C GLY A 553 -16.77 11.40 16.06
N PRO A 554 -16.86 10.09 16.38
CA PRO A 554 -16.27 9.02 15.60
C PRO A 554 -17.09 8.60 14.38
N PHE A 555 -16.43 7.96 13.42
CA PHE A 555 -17.08 7.34 12.27
C PHE A 555 -16.27 6.14 11.77
N THR A 556 -16.92 5.26 11.01
CA THR A 556 -16.25 4.12 10.38
C THR A 556 -16.14 4.28 8.87
N MET A 557 -15.17 3.59 8.28
CA MET A 557 -14.97 3.50 6.84
C MET A 557 -14.69 2.05 6.45
N ASP A 558 -15.47 1.55 5.48
CA ASP A 558 -15.30 0.25 4.86
C ASP A 558 -14.54 0.40 3.54
N LEU A 559 -13.39 -0.27 3.44
CA LEU A 559 -12.60 -0.39 2.22
C LEU A 559 -12.83 -1.78 1.62
N ILE A 560 -13.69 -1.85 0.62
CA ILE A 560 -14.22 -3.08 0.02
C ILE A 560 -13.30 -3.57 -1.10
N GLU A 561 -12.95 -4.85 -1.06
CA GLU A 561 -12.13 -5.49 -2.09
C GLU A 561 -12.90 -5.67 -3.42
N PRO A 562 -12.28 -5.44 -4.60
CA PRO A 562 -13.02 -5.40 -5.87
C PRO A 562 -13.63 -6.72 -6.31
N HIS A 563 -13.04 -7.85 -5.92
CA HIS A 563 -13.60 -9.17 -6.21
C HIS A 563 -14.92 -9.41 -5.47
N VAL A 564 -15.14 -8.76 -4.32
CA VAL A 564 -16.41 -8.82 -3.58
C VAL A 564 -17.44 -7.84 -4.14
N ALA A 565 -17.01 -6.70 -4.69
CA ALA A 565 -17.91 -5.78 -5.37
C ALA A 565 -18.73 -6.44 -6.51
N LEU A 566 -18.17 -7.46 -7.16
CA LEU A 566 -18.81 -8.25 -8.21
C LEU A 566 -20.05 -9.02 -7.74
N THR A 567 -20.11 -9.36 -6.46
CA THR A 567 -21.21 -10.12 -5.85
C THR A 567 -22.26 -9.20 -5.22
N HIS A 568 -22.04 -7.87 -5.27
CA HIS A 568 -23.00 -6.84 -4.90
C HIS A 568 -23.87 -6.43 -6.10
N ASP A 569 -24.39 -7.41 -6.84
CA ASP A 569 -25.18 -7.21 -8.06
C ASP A 569 -26.62 -6.76 -7.78
N ARG A 570 -27.05 -6.83 -6.52
CA ARG A 570 -28.36 -6.37 -6.06
C ARG A 570 -28.22 -5.06 -5.32
N ILE A 571 -29.03 -4.10 -5.74
CA ILE A 571 -29.28 -2.90 -4.97
C ILE A 571 -30.49 -3.13 -4.10
N ASP A 572 -30.37 -2.83 -2.82
CA ASP A 572 -31.50 -2.95 -1.91
C ASP A 572 -32.48 -1.78 -2.10
N LEU A 573 -31.96 -0.55 -2.15
CA LEU A 573 -32.73 0.69 -2.23
C LEU A 573 -32.19 1.61 -3.33
N ASP A 574 -33.07 2.22 -4.13
CA ASP A 574 -32.72 3.18 -5.20
C ASP A 574 -31.80 4.30 -4.73
N VAL A 575 -32.09 4.87 -3.56
CA VAL A 575 -31.33 5.94 -2.92
C VAL A 575 -29.95 5.52 -2.41
N SER A 576 -29.62 4.22 -2.41
CA SER A 576 -28.28 3.71 -2.06
C SER A 576 -27.43 3.35 -3.29
N ASN A 577 -27.87 3.77 -4.48
CA ASN A 577 -27.20 3.51 -5.75
C ASN A 577 -26.20 4.61 -6.17
N LEU A 578 -26.05 5.70 -5.40
CA LEU A 578 -25.18 6.81 -5.82
C LEU A 578 -23.70 6.54 -5.51
N SER A 579 -22.82 7.13 -6.33
CA SER A 579 -21.38 7.05 -6.17
C SER A 579 -20.65 8.30 -6.65
N LEU A 580 -19.45 8.54 -6.11
CA LEU A 580 -18.57 9.65 -6.48
C LEU A 580 -17.19 9.13 -6.90
N GLU A 581 -16.61 9.79 -7.89
CA GLU A 581 -15.33 9.43 -8.49
C GLU A 581 -14.45 10.68 -8.67
N LYS A 582 -13.14 10.46 -8.75
CA LYS A 582 -12.14 11.52 -8.81
C LYS A 582 -12.35 12.43 -10.02
N ASP A 583 -12.21 13.74 -9.80
CA ASP A 583 -12.27 14.83 -10.79
C ASP A 583 -13.63 15.03 -11.50
N TYR A 584 -14.66 14.30 -11.07
CA TYR A 584 -16.06 14.51 -11.47
C TYR A 584 -16.75 15.49 -10.50
N THR A 585 -16.25 16.74 -10.47
CA THR A 585 -16.51 17.71 -9.39
C THR A 585 -17.95 18.18 -9.23
N HIS A 586 -18.81 17.91 -10.19
CA HIS A 586 -20.22 18.33 -10.20
C HIS A 586 -21.16 17.20 -10.62
N GLU A 587 -20.67 15.96 -10.64
CA GLU A 587 -21.35 14.85 -11.30
C GLU A 587 -21.58 13.69 -10.32
N LEU A 588 -22.70 12.98 -10.51
CA LEU A 588 -23.06 11.81 -9.72
C LEU A 588 -23.09 10.58 -10.62
N GLY A 589 -22.41 9.52 -10.18
CA GLY A 589 -22.48 8.20 -10.82
C GLY A 589 -23.51 7.30 -10.14
N MET A 590 -23.87 6.20 -10.80
CA MET A 590 -24.70 5.14 -10.22
C MET A 590 -23.93 3.83 -10.17
N ARG A 591 -24.03 3.07 -9.08
CA ARG A 591 -23.34 1.78 -8.89
C ARG A 591 -23.87 0.72 -9.86
N VAL A 592 -25.18 0.71 -10.07
CA VAL A 592 -25.89 -0.16 -11.01
C VAL A 592 -26.73 0.69 -11.94
N ASN A 593 -26.58 0.44 -13.24
CA ASN A 593 -27.46 1.00 -14.25
C ASN A 593 -28.88 0.44 -14.10
N ILE A 594 -29.80 1.32 -13.68
CA ILE A 594 -31.25 1.10 -13.58
C ILE A 594 -32.04 2.12 -14.42
N THR A 595 -31.36 2.84 -15.32
CA THR A 595 -31.98 3.81 -16.24
C THR A 595 -32.58 3.10 -17.46
N GLU A 596 -32.26 1.83 -17.66
CA GLU A 596 -32.77 1.02 -18.77
C GLU A 596 -34.12 0.36 -18.46
N SER A 597 -34.86 0.05 -19.52
CA SER A 597 -36.08 -0.74 -19.44
C SER A 597 -35.77 -2.12 -18.80
N PRO A 598 -36.60 -2.64 -17.88
CA PRO A 598 -37.94 -2.17 -17.50
C PRO A 598 -37.99 -1.20 -16.31
N TYR A 599 -36.86 -0.80 -15.72
CA TYR A 599 -36.82 -0.06 -14.45
C TYR A 599 -36.99 1.45 -14.63
N LEU A 600 -36.28 2.03 -15.61
CA LEU A 600 -36.38 3.45 -16.00
C LEU A 600 -36.30 4.44 -14.82
N ILE A 601 -35.43 4.18 -13.85
CA ILE A 601 -35.18 5.12 -12.73
C ILE A 601 -33.96 5.97 -13.10
N GLU A 602 -34.20 7.25 -13.35
CA GLU A 602 -33.15 8.21 -13.68
C GLU A 602 -32.42 8.73 -12.44
N LEU A 603 -31.22 9.26 -12.63
CA LEU A 603 -30.43 9.89 -11.56
C LEU A 603 -31.23 11.00 -10.85
N GLU A 604 -31.99 11.80 -11.60
CA GLU A 604 -32.83 12.87 -11.07
C GLU A 604 -33.97 12.34 -10.18
N ASP A 605 -34.51 11.15 -10.48
CA ASP A 605 -35.54 10.53 -9.64
C ASP A 605 -34.95 10.15 -8.27
N ILE A 606 -33.74 9.60 -8.27
CA ILE A 606 -33.02 9.22 -7.05
C ILE A 606 -32.72 10.46 -6.19
N VAL A 607 -32.19 11.52 -6.79
CA VAL A 607 -31.91 12.79 -6.07
C VAL A 607 -33.19 13.38 -5.49
N ASN A 608 -34.28 13.40 -6.25
CA ASN A 608 -35.57 13.87 -5.76
C ASN A 608 -36.13 13.00 -4.63
N ASN A 609 -35.99 11.67 -4.73
CA ASN A 609 -36.38 10.75 -3.67
C ASN A 609 -35.60 11.02 -2.39
N ILE A 610 -34.29 11.25 -2.47
CA ILE A 610 -33.46 11.63 -1.31
C ILE A 610 -33.95 12.93 -0.68
N LYS A 611 -34.12 14.00 -1.48
CA LYS A 611 -34.61 15.31 -0.99
C LYS A 611 -36.00 15.21 -0.33
N LYS A 612 -36.82 14.24 -0.75
CA LYS A 612 -38.17 14.00 -0.20
C LYS A 612 -38.23 12.92 0.88
N LYS A 613 -37.09 12.33 1.27
CA LYS A 613 -37.03 11.18 2.20
C LYS A 613 -37.88 10.00 1.73
N HIS A 614 -37.87 9.74 0.44
CA HIS A 614 -38.55 8.60 -0.18
C HIS A 614 -37.53 7.56 -0.63
N PHE A 615 -37.92 6.28 -0.65
CA PHE A 615 -37.11 5.21 -1.22
C PHE A 615 -37.97 4.15 -1.91
N ARG A 616 -37.40 3.46 -2.89
CA ARG A 616 -37.98 2.27 -3.52
C ARG A 616 -37.14 1.05 -3.18
N VAL A 617 -37.80 -0.06 -2.91
CA VAL A 617 -37.14 -1.35 -2.65
C VAL A 617 -36.91 -2.05 -3.99
N LEU A 618 -35.64 -2.29 -4.31
CA LEU A 618 -35.18 -2.76 -5.63
C LEU A 618 -34.81 -4.25 -5.65
N ARG A 619 -35.21 -5.03 -4.64
CA ARG A 619 -35.03 -6.48 -4.57
C ARG A 619 -36.17 -7.15 -3.79
N PRO A 620 -36.34 -8.49 -3.89
CA PRO A 620 -37.29 -9.21 -3.05
C PRO A 620 -36.97 -9.00 -1.56
N LYS A 621 -38.01 -8.89 -0.74
CA LYS A 621 -37.86 -8.76 0.71
C LYS A 621 -37.31 -10.07 1.29
N ASP A 622 -36.28 -9.91 2.10
CA ASP A 622 -35.71 -10.92 2.97
C ASP A 622 -35.40 -10.26 4.32
N SER A 623 -34.98 -11.04 5.32
CA SER A 623 -34.73 -10.53 6.67
C SER A 623 -33.75 -9.35 6.68
N TYR A 624 -32.74 -9.38 5.80
CA TYR A 624 -31.74 -8.31 5.71
C TYR A 624 -32.33 -7.03 5.11
N VAL A 625 -33.12 -7.14 4.05
CA VAL A 625 -33.82 -5.99 3.45
C VAL A 625 -34.86 -5.42 4.41
N ASP A 626 -35.57 -6.25 5.15
CA ASP A 626 -36.55 -5.81 6.13
C ASP A 626 -35.89 -5.00 7.26
N GLU A 627 -34.75 -5.45 7.79
CA GLU A 627 -33.94 -4.67 8.75
C GLU A 627 -33.54 -3.29 8.18
N ARG A 628 -33.16 -3.24 6.89
CA ARG A 628 -32.83 -1.98 6.22
C ARG A 628 -34.05 -1.08 6.03
N ILE A 629 -35.21 -1.65 5.69
CA ILE A 629 -36.48 -0.91 5.55
C ILE A 629 -36.86 -0.30 6.90
N GLU A 630 -36.85 -1.09 7.98
CA GLU A 630 -37.14 -0.63 9.33
C GLU A 630 -36.19 0.50 9.74
N LYS A 631 -34.89 0.35 9.46
CA LYS A 631 -33.87 1.39 9.68
C LYS A 631 -34.19 2.69 8.94
N MET A 632 -34.61 2.60 7.67
CA MET A 632 -34.96 3.79 6.87
C MET A 632 -36.23 4.46 7.39
N ILE A 633 -37.28 3.68 7.69
CA ILE A 633 -38.55 4.18 8.25
C ILE A 633 -38.31 4.86 9.61
N HIS A 634 -37.50 4.26 10.48
CA HIS A 634 -37.12 4.85 11.76
C HIS A 634 -36.44 6.21 11.60
N ARG A 635 -35.67 6.40 10.51
CA ARG A 635 -35.00 7.66 10.15
C ARG A 635 -35.92 8.65 9.41
N GLY A 636 -37.23 8.41 9.39
CA GLY A 636 -38.22 9.29 8.78
C GLY A 636 -38.39 9.12 7.27
N TRP A 637 -37.90 8.03 6.68
CA TRP A 637 -38.09 7.77 5.25
C TRP A 637 -39.40 7.02 4.96
N THR A 638 -39.98 7.28 3.79
CA THR A 638 -41.22 6.65 3.32
C THR A 638 -40.95 5.75 2.11
N GLN A 639 -41.45 4.51 2.16
CA GLN A 639 -41.38 3.60 1.01
C GLN A 639 -42.35 4.04 -0.10
N LEU A 640 -41.88 4.09 -1.34
CA LEU A 640 -42.67 4.32 -2.53
C LEU A 640 -42.98 3.01 -3.25
N GLY A 641 -44.27 2.73 -3.43
CA GLY A 641 -44.74 1.59 -4.20
C GLY A 641 -44.34 0.23 -3.61
N GLU A 642 -44.61 -0.82 -4.39
CA GLU A 642 -44.25 -2.19 -4.04
C GLU A 642 -42.78 -2.47 -4.36
N ALA A 643 -42.20 -3.43 -3.64
CA ALA A 643 -40.84 -3.90 -3.93
C ALA A 643 -40.83 -4.60 -5.29
N PHE A 644 -39.82 -4.30 -6.11
CA PHE A 644 -39.61 -4.99 -7.39
C PHE A 644 -38.15 -5.37 -7.53
N SER A 645 -37.88 -6.51 -8.17
CA SER A 645 -36.51 -7.02 -8.29
C SER A 645 -35.80 -6.39 -9.48
N VAL A 646 -34.83 -5.52 -9.19
CA VAL A 646 -33.82 -5.13 -10.15
C VAL A 646 -32.83 -6.29 -10.26
N ILE A 647 -32.88 -6.98 -11.39
CA ILE A 647 -31.84 -7.90 -11.84
C ILE A 647 -31.22 -7.22 -13.03
N PRO A 648 -30.09 -6.54 -12.82
CA PRO A 648 -29.49 -5.77 -13.88
C PRO A 648 -29.09 -6.69 -15.03
N ALA A 649 -29.31 -6.28 -16.29
CA ALA A 649 -28.92 -7.10 -17.43
C ALA A 649 -27.42 -7.47 -17.34
N PRO A 650 -27.00 -8.69 -17.72
CA PRO A 650 -25.57 -8.97 -17.87
C PRO A 650 -24.95 -7.91 -18.79
N HIS A 651 -23.67 -7.58 -18.58
CA HIS A 651 -22.97 -6.64 -19.45
C HIS A 651 -23.31 -6.95 -20.91
N ILE A 652 -23.83 -5.94 -21.61
CA ILE A 652 -24.00 -6.04 -23.05
C ILE A 652 -22.60 -6.33 -23.59
N LYS A 653 -22.42 -7.53 -24.16
CA LYS A 653 -21.22 -7.79 -24.95
C LYS A 653 -21.32 -6.87 -26.14
N HIS A 654 -20.65 -5.73 -26.05
CA HIS A 654 -20.45 -4.88 -27.19
C HIS A 654 -19.46 -5.62 -28.10
N HIS A 655 -20.01 -6.44 -28.99
CA HIS A 655 -19.18 -7.14 -29.95
C HIS A 655 -18.57 -6.11 -30.86
N ALA A 656 -17.28 -5.85 -30.65
CA ALA A 656 -16.49 -5.19 -31.65
C ALA A 656 -16.43 -6.12 -32.86
N ILE A 657 -16.91 -5.64 -33.99
CA ILE A 657 -16.87 -6.37 -35.25
C ILE A 657 -15.65 -5.91 -36.03
N LEU A 658 -15.00 -6.87 -36.70
CA LEU A 658 -13.98 -6.55 -37.69
C LEU A 658 -14.71 -6.32 -39.02
N VAL A 659 -14.60 -5.11 -39.55
CA VAL A 659 -15.18 -4.75 -40.84
C VAL A 659 -14.04 -4.60 -41.83
N PRO A 660 -14.03 -5.38 -42.93
CA PRO A 660 -13.01 -5.25 -43.96
C PRO A 660 -12.96 -3.82 -44.47
N LEU A 661 -11.77 -3.22 -44.43
CA LEU A 661 -11.55 -1.90 -44.99
C LEU A 661 -11.70 -2.00 -46.52
N PRO A 662 -12.55 -1.19 -47.17
CA PRO A 662 -12.75 -1.28 -48.61
C PRO A 662 -11.44 -1.05 -49.37
N ARG A 663 -11.14 -1.93 -50.32
CA ARG A 663 -9.94 -1.81 -51.19
C ARG A 663 -9.90 -0.53 -52.02
N SER A 664 -11.05 0.13 -52.19
CA SER A 664 -11.19 1.40 -52.89
C SER A 664 -11.02 2.62 -51.99
N SER A 665 -10.76 2.43 -50.68
CA SER A 665 -10.55 3.55 -49.76
C SER A 665 -9.10 4.02 -49.81
N THR A 666 -8.88 5.33 -49.76
CA THR A 666 -7.54 5.93 -49.72
C THR A 666 -6.70 5.39 -48.57
N LEU A 667 -7.34 5.14 -47.43
CA LEU A 667 -6.71 4.55 -46.25
C LEU A 667 -6.18 3.14 -46.49
N TYR A 668 -6.84 2.35 -47.33
CA TYR A 668 -6.39 0.99 -47.66
C TYR A 668 -5.09 1.03 -48.44
N ASP A 669 -4.98 1.95 -49.40
CA ASP A 669 -3.77 2.15 -50.19
C ASP A 669 -2.62 2.73 -49.35
N GLU A 670 -2.93 3.67 -48.45
CA GLU A 670 -1.96 4.22 -47.48
C GLU A 670 -1.36 3.12 -46.60
N ILE A 671 -2.19 2.26 -45.99
CA ILE A 671 -1.71 1.15 -45.14
C ILE A 671 -0.91 0.14 -45.96
N LEU A 672 -1.36 -0.19 -47.18
CA LEU A 672 -0.61 -1.09 -48.06
C LEU A 672 0.77 -0.53 -48.40
N GLN A 673 0.86 0.77 -48.69
CA GLN A 673 2.11 1.44 -48.99
C GLN A 673 3.04 1.44 -47.77
N ASP A 674 2.56 1.86 -46.61
CA ASP A 674 3.35 1.93 -45.38
C ASP A 674 3.84 0.54 -44.94
N MET A 675 2.98 -0.48 -45.05
CA MET A 675 3.34 -1.85 -44.68
C MET A 675 4.22 -2.56 -45.72
N SER A 676 4.26 -2.08 -46.97
CA SER A 676 5.13 -2.63 -48.01
C SER A 676 6.62 -2.43 -47.72
N GLU A 677 6.95 -1.49 -46.83
CA GLU A 677 8.32 -1.25 -46.36
C GLU A 677 8.84 -2.37 -45.45
N ILE A 678 7.95 -3.21 -44.91
CA ILE A 678 8.31 -4.30 -43.99
C ILE A 678 8.48 -5.61 -44.77
N CYS A 679 9.73 -6.00 -45.00
CA CYS A 679 10.07 -7.24 -45.71
C CYS A 679 9.63 -8.51 -44.95
N GLY A 680 9.05 -9.47 -45.68
CA GLY A 680 8.72 -10.81 -45.17
C GLY A 680 7.31 -10.98 -44.63
N ILE A 681 6.45 -9.96 -44.71
CA ILE A 681 5.06 -10.01 -44.25
C ILE A 681 4.11 -10.08 -45.46
N THR A 682 3.12 -10.97 -45.41
CA THR A 682 2.01 -11.01 -46.38
C THR A 682 0.72 -10.60 -45.66
N ILE A 683 0.19 -9.44 -46.03
CA ILE A 683 -1.07 -8.93 -45.47
C ILE A 683 -2.23 -9.75 -46.03
N LYS A 684 -2.95 -10.44 -45.15
CA LYS A 684 -4.12 -11.27 -45.53
C LYS A 684 -5.40 -10.45 -45.65
N SER A 685 -5.61 -9.52 -44.72
CA SER A 685 -6.76 -8.61 -44.67
C SER A 685 -6.37 -7.35 -43.90
N ILE A 686 -7.03 -6.23 -44.22
CA ILE A 686 -7.00 -5.00 -43.43
C ILE A 686 -8.44 -4.79 -42.98
N GLU A 687 -8.65 -4.79 -41.67
CA GLU A 687 -9.97 -4.76 -41.05
C GLU A 687 -9.99 -3.66 -40.00
N GLU A 688 -11.08 -2.91 -39.96
CA GLU A 688 -11.34 -1.88 -38.96
C GLU A 688 -12.13 -2.48 -37.80
N ILE A 689 -11.70 -2.21 -36.58
CA ILE A 689 -12.47 -2.56 -35.38
C ILE A 689 -13.61 -1.55 -35.26
N LYS A 690 -14.85 -2.00 -35.44
CA LYS A 690 -16.04 -1.17 -35.28
C LYS A 690 -16.91 -1.63 -34.13
N ASN A 691 -17.51 -0.67 -33.47
CA ASN A 691 -18.59 -0.90 -32.52
C ASN A 691 -19.82 -0.13 -33.01
N SER A 692 -20.72 -0.84 -33.71
CA SER A 692 -21.89 -0.24 -34.37
C SER A 692 -22.84 0.49 -33.42
N LEU A 693 -22.79 0.18 -32.12
CA LEU A 693 -23.61 0.83 -31.10
C LEU A 693 -22.98 2.12 -30.54
N LEU A 694 -21.67 2.32 -30.74
CA LEU A 694 -20.94 3.51 -30.28
C LEU A 694 -20.54 4.45 -31.41
N GLU A 695 -20.70 4.03 -32.67
CA GLU A 695 -20.28 4.77 -33.86
C GLU A 695 -20.97 6.14 -33.97
N ASP A 696 -22.27 6.21 -33.72
CA ASP A 696 -23.03 7.46 -33.74
C ASP A 696 -22.56 8.44 -32.65
N THR A 697 -22.30 7.92 -31.43
CA THR A 697 -21.80 8.70 -30.30
C THR A 697 -20.38 9.20 -30.57
N TYR A 698 -19.53 8.34 -31.12
CA TYR A 698 -18.16 8.68 -31.51
C TYR A 698 -18.15 9.81 -32.54
N GLU A 699 -18.93 9.67 -33.61
CA GLU A 699 -19.04 10.70 -34.67
C GLU A 699 -19.66 12.00 -34.15
N ALA A 700 -20.61 11.92 -33.22
CA ALA A 700 -21.16 13.10 -32.56
C ALA A 700 -20.10 13.83 -31.71
N MET A 701 -19.34 13.12 -30.88
CA MET A 701 -18.26 13.71 -30.07
C MET A 701 -17.13 14.26 -30.93
N LYS A 702 -16.73 13.56 -31.99
CA LYS A 702 -15.74 14.01 -32.97
C LYS A 702 -16.15 15.34 -33.60
N LYS A 703 -17.42 15.48 -34.01
CA LYS A 703 -17.98 16.74 -34.53
C LYS A 703 -18.00 17.85 -33.47
N MET A 704 -18.24 17.52 -32.20
CA MET A 704 -18.18 18.50 -31.11
C MET A 704 -16.75 18.99 -30.86
N ILE A 705 -15.78 18.08 -30.78
CA ILE A 705 -14.35 18.40 -30.59
C ILE A 705 -13.83 19.23 -31.76
N ALA A 706 -14.16 18.83 -32.99
CA ALA A 706 -13.80 19.57 -34.20
C ALA A 706 -14.19 21.05 -34.11
N LYS A 707 -15.41 21.36 -33.62
CA LYS A 707 -15.87 22.76 -33.44
C LYS A 707 -15.03 23.56 -32.44
N GLY A 708 -14.36 22.90 -31.51
CA GLY A 708 -13.49 23.52 -30.50
C GLY A 708 -12.02 23.66 -30.92
N CYS A 709 -11.62 23.09 -32.07
CA CYS A 709 -10.24 23.05 -32.52
C CYS A 709 -9.98 23.99 -33.73
N PRO A 710 -8.78 24.59 -33.83
CA PRO A 710 -8.40 25.40 -34.98
C PRO A 710 -8.55 24.60 -36.29
N GLY A 711 -9.26 25.17 -37.26
CA GLY A 711 -9.47 24.54 -38.58
C GLY A 711 -10.50 23.41 -38.60
N PHE A 712 -11.38 23.30 -37.59
CA PHE A 712 -12.40 22.24 -37.51
C PHE A 712 -11.84 20.82 -37.56
N ASN A 713 -10.60 20.65 -37.11
CA ASN A 713 -9.92 19.35 -37.15
C ASN A 713 -9.89 18.75 -35.73
N PRO A 714 -10.56 17.61 -35.49
CA PRO A 714 -10.49 16.92 -34.20
C PRO A 714 -9.11 16.29 -33.92
N ASN A 715 -8.17 16.36 -34.87
CA ASN A 715 -6.81 15.81 -34.80
C ASN A 715 -6.78 14.31 -34.47
N GLU A 716 -7.74 13.59 -35.05
CA GLU A 716 -7.87 12.14 -34.90
C GLU A 716 -6.62 11.44 -35.45
N ARG A 717 -6.05 10.54 -34.65
CA ARG A 717 -4.92 9.70 -35.04
C ARG A 717 -5.38 8.26 -35.08
N LYS A 718 -5.00 7.54 -36.13
CA LYS A 718 -5.29 6.12 -36.30
C LYS A 718 -4.09 5.31 -35.83
N LEU A 719 -4.37 4.17 -35.22
CA LEU A 719 -3.38 3.24 -34.70
C LEU A 719 -3.55 1.92 -35.45
N PHE A 720 -2.44 1.37 -35.95
CA PHE A 720 -2.43 0.15 -36.74
C PHE A 720 -1.59 -0.92 -36.02
N HIS A 721 -2.10 -2.14 -35.95
CA HIS A 721 -1.42 -3.25 -35.30
C HIS A 721 -1.49 -4.51 -36.18
N GLY A 722 -0.37 -5.22 -36.30
CA GLY A 722 -0.33 -6.54 -36.91
C GLY A 722 -0.68 -7.64 -35.89
N THR A 723 -1.58 -8.55 -36.24
CA THR A 723 -1.97 -9.68 -35.37
C THR A 723 -2.23 -10.96 -36.16
N PHE A 724 -2.18 -12.12 -35.48
CA PHE A 724 -2.51 -13.43 -36.06
C PHE A 724 -3.14 -14.36 -35.01
N GLY A 725 -3.85 -15.40 -35.48
CA GLY A 725 -4.37 -16.47 -34.62
C GLY A 725 -5.39 -15.99 -33.59
N ASP A 726 -5.23 -16.45 -32.34
CA ASP A 726 -6.16 -16.13 -31.23
C ASP A 726 -6.17 -14.64 -30.84
N GLY A 727 -5.17 -13.85 -31.27
CA GLY A 727 -5.16 -12.40 -31.10
C GLY A 727 -6.33 -11.69 -31.79
N ILE A 728 -6.82 -12.24 -32.90
CA ILE A 728 -7.99 -11.72 -33.62
C ILE A 728 -9.26 -11.87 -32.77
N LYS A 729 -9.36 -12.97 -32.01
CA LYS A 729 -10.49 -13.24 -31.10
C LYS A 729 -10.45 -12.35 -29.86
N GLY A 730 -9.26 -12.05 -29.32
CA GLY A 730 -9.11 -11.09 -28.22
C GLY A 730 -9.61 -9.70 -28.61
N ILE A 731 -9.12 -9.18 -29.73
CA ILE A 731 -9.51 -7.85 -30.24
C ILE A 731 -11.03 -7.74 -30.50
N THR A 732 -11.66 -8.79 -31.02
CA THR A 732 -13.12 -8.80 -31.24
C THR A 732 -13.95 -8.91 -29.97
N ASN A 733 -13.39 -9.50 -28.90
CA ASN A 733 -14.05 -9.57 -27.61
C ASN A 733 -13.92 -8.27 -26.81
N ASP A 734 -12.76 -7.62 -26.89
CA ASP A 734 -12.39 -6.50 -26.00
C ASP A 734 -12.44 -5.15 -26.71
N GLY A 735 -12.52 -5.13 -28.04
CA GLY A 735 -12.65 -3.91 -28.86
C GLY A 735 -11.37 -3.09 -29.02
N PHE A 736 -10.24 -3.59 -28.52
CA PHE A 736 -8.90 -3.04 -28.75
C PHE A 736 -7.83 -4.12 -28.56
N ASP A 737 -6.61 -3.87 -29.03
CA ASP A 737 -5.47 -4.78 -28.84
C ASP A 737 -4.68 -4.39 -27.58
N ASP A 738 -4.94 -5.10 -26.47
CA ASP A 738 -4.35 -4.81 -25.16
C ASP A 738 -2.95 -5.41 -24.95
N ARG A 739 -2.53 -6.31 -25.85
CA ARG A 739 -1.31 -7.12 -25.71
C ARG A 739 -0.02 -6.30 -25.76
N HIS A 740 -0.07 -5.11 -26.38
CA HIS A 740 1.08 -4.22 -26.52
C HIS A 740 0.97 -2.95 -25.65
N PHE A 741 -0.06 -2.86 -24.79
CA PHE A 741 -0.26 -1.73 -23.91
C PHE A 741 0.68 -1.82 -22.69
N SER A 742 1.90 -1.31 -22.81
CA SER A 742 2.80 -1.21 -21.66
C SER A 742 2.42 -0.01 -20.78
N ALA A 743 2.56 -0.15 -19.46
CA ALA A 743 2.22 0.88 -18.47
C ALA A 743 3.02 2.20 -18.60
N ILE A 744 3.99 2.27 -19.51
CA ILE A 744 4.92 3.39 -19.71
C ILE A 744 4.55 4.23 -20.96
N GLY A 745 3.50 3.84 -21.71
CA GLY A 745 3.01 4.63 -22.84
C GLY A 745 3.95 4.66 -24.06
N ASN A 746 4.87 3.69 -24.17
CA ASN A 746 5.63 3.50 -25.41
C ASN A 746 4.77 2.75 -26.42
N TYR A 747 4.51 3.42 -27.55
CA TYR A 747 3.76 2.92 -28.69
C TYR A 747 4.63 1.99 -29.53
N GLY A 748 4.04 0.90 -30.02
CA GLY A 748 4.60 0.06 -31.08
C GLY A 748 3.93 0.39 -32.40
#